data_AF-A0A929C4K8-F1
#
_entry.id   AF-A0A929C4K8-F1
#
_cell.length_a   1.000
_cell.length_b   1.000
_cell.length_c   1.000
_cell.angle_alpha   90.00
_cell.angle_beta   90.00
_cell.angle_gamma   90.00
#
_symmetry.space_group_name_H-M   'P 1'
#
loop_
_entity.id
_entity.type
_entity.pdbx_description
1 polymer ?
#
loop_
_entity_poly.entity_id
_entity_poly.type
_entity_poly.pdbx_seq_one_letter_code
_entity_poly.pdbx_strand_id
1 'polypeptide(L)'
;KEFRERERRAKDKAESVVHGDVWWEGSIAARGRMLNYRIQEITHPQLGSVSAPWQFRNCGMGGRHTEKEYPESNISMQEAMFLILGARDYQEAQEMTVRLQNRLKEIIEKAEGCRVMGIGLEGGIAPYIERGTYPLPEFRLWTMMKQTMEECGFRPGIDVAIALDPAMSELEIAYRKQFKVPDSVGMYLFWRDKALTVMDREEVLDLYIKAIKEYEIPILSIEDGFSENDFEGWEKLLSALGDRIFVIGDDLVTTNDATIAMAASKGLINTVLIKANQIGSLYETIIAMLVALGKGMEIVVSHRSKSPNDDMEAQIALAVNALGLKAGGGANTERLIKYHAVTELMQRGLDGSERNEVKTDQSPIIHKIYAYEEPTNAGIPTVGAAVEFLLPDSGVALKFRGATPLGTSAGAGEAIHLVDAVFERAEYPEVINRHPELFVEREPGVYAFEESIKETQIKELKDDELLALFERVQRYDGKGCLNAIENIRTVIAPAFAKKIVTGLTLKDIDQILLSLELHVAERRSKINNSTSVDERIHVMQRKQNLGMNAMLSVSLAMARGLAHLKGQDLYEMLREEMLAIIEKLAQMNNIKIGGSRFNDYVNALKNVNQGLEAQGKKLHEVLRKLTGIYSEAYRESDGDLSWRAEHIQEGEKATVISPTTDDGAVAETEPPSVSTPVRPGALTVEEESWIAGVNTDLFAVYRDETDRVTRHNALHKYIKIKQNIARRTERFGIVNNRVFITSDQMFIPYLVSDTLVVFNVHDGVSETVLTLPLANGKIFTDELLKQVAGVKGDPIDLENELCYLEASRAVPIRVGRIRDFVEHLRNINESANRSEAVYVLRNLVARLSLFSFKKQLNAKNLQSEVHSLFNELKRFINSPLSDRLPFLVRILVRDIAAVVTRPKLIDRLWNETISLAEIHIRGSAIVNELRRSTHHAMGRHTMKLASAYLTYLETGEKEDLEEVGAPELAPADEKARKLDRPKQSVEHIIEDLEQLLGSSETIGLIREWQTEYDSTLIRCEFGKSLIDEMNAVVDGMRDRNRWVCYHHLRIIKSRILDFTDHLP
;
A
#
# COMPACT_ATOMS: atom_id res chain seq x y z
N LYS A 1 -5.59 -30.35 -6.26
CA LYS A 1 -4.53 -31.26 -6.76
C LYS A 1 -3.14 -30.62 -6.55
N GLU A 2 -2.92 -29.43 -7.08
CA GLU A 2 -1.68 -28.65 -6.92
C GLU A 2 -1.24 -28.44 -5.47
N PHE A 3 -2.18 -28.12 -4.56
CA PHE A 3 -1.90 -28.00 -3.11
C PHE A 3 -1.29 -29.29 -2.51
N ARG A 4 -1.87 -30.46 -2.80
CA ARG A 4 -1.36 -31.76 -2.30
C ARG A 4 0.02 -32.09 -2.88
N GLU A 5 0.29 -31.64 -4.10
CA GLU A 5 1.60 -31.80 -4.73
C GLU A 5 2.65 -30.89 -4.11
N ARG A 6 2.29 -29.65 -3.75
CA ARG A 6 3.14 -28.74 -2.96
C ARG A 6 3.42 -29.29 -1.57
N GLU A 7 2.42 -29.85 -0.88
CA GLU A 7 2.61 -30.50 0.41
C GLU A 7 3.52 -31.72 0.32
N ARG A 8 3.37 -32.55 -0.73
CA ARG A 8 4.27 -33.69 -0.95
C ARG A 8 5.71 -33.22 -1.17
N ARG A 9 5.93 -32.21 -2.04
CA ARG A 9 7.27 -31.64 -2.28
C ARG A 9 7.88 -31.00 -1.03
N ALA A 10 7.06 -30.36 -0.19
CA ALA A 10 7.52 -29.79 1.08
C ALA A 10 7.93 -30.89 2.05
N LYS A 11 7.15 -31.97 2.14
CA LYS A 11 7.45 -33.15 2.96
C LYS A 11 8.72 -33.87 2.47
N ASP A 12 8.84 -34.12 1.17
CA ASP A 12 10.01 -34.73 0.55
C ASP A 12 11.28 -33.88 0.81
N LYS A 13 11.15 -32.53 0.80
CA LYS A 13 12.25 -31.62 1.18
C LYS A 13 12.56 -31.67 2.67
N ALA A 14 11.55 -31.68 3.54
CA ALA A 14 11.71 -31.77 5.00
C ALA A 14 12.46 -33.05 5.40
N GLU A 15 12.14 -34.18 4.77
CA GLU A 15 12.82 -35.47 4.98
C GLU A 15 14.29 -35.47 4.51
N SER A 16 14.70 -34.48 3.70
CA SER A 16 16.06 -34.33 3.17
C SER A 16 16.92 -33.28 3.90
N VAL A 17 16.38 -32.61 4.93
CA VAL A 17 17.09 -31.58 5.70
C VAL A 17 18.22 -32.25 6.50
N VAL A 18 19.47 -31.97 6.13
CA VAL A 18 20.65 -32.40 6.90
C VAL A 18 20.87 -31.42 8.05
N HIS A 19 20.85 -31.92 9.29
CA HIS A 19 21.24 -31.15 10.47
C HIS A 19 22.76 -30.94 10.45
N GLY A 20 23.19 -29.68 10.57
CA GLY A 20 24.62 -29.30 10.65
C GLY A 20 25.20 -29.52 12.05
N ASP A 21 26.34 -28.86 12.31
CA ASP A 21 26.95 -28.81 13.65
C ASP A 21 25.98 -28.23 14.69
N VAL A 22 26.21 -28.53 15.98
CA VAL A 22 25.42 -28.01 17.13
C VAL A 22 25.25 -26.50 17.00
N TRP A 23 24.01 -25.98 17.15
CA TRP A 23 23.72 -24.56 16.84
C TRP A 23 24.64 -23.58 17.59
N TRP A 24 25.02 -23.93 18.82
CA TRP A 24 25.98 -23.15 19.60
C TRP A 24 27.26 -22.84 18.81
N GLU A 25 27.87 -23.83 18.15
CA GLU A 25 29.06 -23.65 17.32
C GLU A 25 28.71 -23.06 15.94
N GLY A 26 27.61 -23.51 15.35
CA GLY A 26 27.11 -23.03 14.06
C GLY A 26 26.77 -21.53 14.03
N SER A 27 26.36 -20.95 15.17
CA SER A 27 26.00 -19.53 15.29
C SER A 27 27.15 -18.59 14.89
N ILE A 28 28.40 -18.91 15.24
CA ILE A 28 29.59 -18.13 14.85
C ILE A 28 29.73 -18.12 13.32
N ALA A 29 29.56 -19.28 12.69
CA ALA A 29 29.64 -19.42 11.23
C ALA A 29 28.48 -18.67 10.54
N ALA A 30 27.26 -18.76 11.09
CA ALA A 30 26.09 -18.05 10.56
C ALA A 30 26.25 -16.52 10.66
N ARG A 31 26.73 -16.01 11.81
CA ARG A 31 27.06 -14.60 11.99
C ARG A 31 28.16 -14.16 11.03
N GLY A 32 29.24 -14.93 10.95
CA GLY A 32 30.33 -14.70 10.00
C GLY A 32 29.85 -14.69 8.54
N ARG A 33 28.89 -15.54 8.18
CA ARG A 33 28.27 -15.53 6.85
C ARG A 33 27.52 -14.23 6.58
N MET A 34 26.71 -13.76 7.53
CA MET A 34 25.99 -12.50 7.36
C MET A 34 26.90 -11.29 7.23
N LEU A 35 28.06 -11.29 7.92
CA LEU A 35 29.05 -10.23 7.82
C LEU A 35 29.77 -10.23 6.47
N ASN A 36 30.16 -11.42 5.98
CA ASN A 36 31.03 -11.55 4.81
C ASN A 36 30.29 -11.71 3.48
N TYR A 37 29.00 -12.04 3.50
CA TYR A 37 28.18 -12.27 2.32
C TYR A 37 26.86 -11.48 2.41
N ARG A 38 26.18 -11.36 1.29
CA ARG A 38 24.90 -10.67 1.14
C ARG A 38 23.97 -11.50 0.26
N ILE A 39 22.66 -11.26 0.36
CA ILE A 39 21.65 -11.97 -0.44
C ILE A 39 21.92 -11.75 -1.92
N GLN A 40 22.15 -10.50 -2.30
CA GLN A 40 22.39 -10.06 -3.66
C GLN A 40 23.34 -8.87 -3.64
N GLU A 41 24.28 -8.83 -4.58
CA GLU A 41 25.20 -7.70 -4.77
C GLU A 41 25.25 -7.31 -6.24
N ILE A 42 25.36 -6.01 -6.47
CA ILE A 42 25.51 -5.43 -7.81
C ILE A 42 26.72 -4.50 -7.80
N THR A 43 27.37 -4.34 -8.95
CA THR A 43 28.43 -3.34 -9.10
C THR A 43 27.85 -2.11 -9.77
N HIS A 44 27.54 -1.09 -8.96
CA HIS A 44 27.08 0.20 -9.47
C HIS A 44 28.25 0.95 -10.13
N PRO A 45 28.08 1.56 -11.31
CA PRO A 45 29.16 2.21 -12.05
C PRO A 45 29.90 3.30 -11.26
N GLN A 46 29.19 4.05 -10.44
CA GLN A 46 29.73 5.19 -9.67
C GLN A 46 30.04 4.83 -8.21
N LEU A 47 29.31 3.89 -7.62
CA LEU A 47 29.30 3.65 -6.17
C LEU A 47 29.98 2.34 -5.77
N GLY A 48 30.48 1.58 -6.74
CA GLY A 48 31.03 0.25 -6.52
C GLY A 48 29.96 -0.73 -6.05
N SER A 49 30.31 -1.60 -5.10
CA SER A 49 29.39 -2.63 -4.62
C SER A 49 28.18 -2.03 -3.89
N VAL A 50 26.98 -2.34 -4.36
CA VAL A 50 25.71 -2.12 -3.65
C VAL A 50 25.16 -3.48 -3.29
N SER A 51 24.84 -3.67 -2.02
CA SER A 51 24.41 -4.97 -1.50
C SER A 51 23.02 -4.87 -0.91
N ALA A 52 22.17 -5.82 -1.25
CA ALA A 52 20.84 -5.90 -0.68
C ALA A 52 20.92 -6.45 0.76
N PRO A 53 20.28 -5.79 1.74
CA PRO A 53 20.34 -6.19 3.15
C PRO A 53 19.77 -7.59 3.45
N TRP A 54 20.09 -8.17 4.60
CA TRP A 54 19.38 -9.37 5.07
C TRP A 54 17.94 -9.01 5.50
N GLN A 55 16.96 -9.87 5.23
CA GLN A 55 15.56 -9.60 5.56
C GLN A 55 15.20 -10.08 6.97
N PHE A 56 14.82 -9.14 7.85
CA PHE A 56 14.30 -9.41 9.20
C PHE A 56 12.76 -9.38 9.15
N ARG A 57 12.14 -10.57 9.14
CA ARG A 57 10.72 -10.74 8.82
C ARG A 57 9.89 -11.04 10.05
N ASN A 58 9.19 -10.03 10.56
CA ASN A 58 8.31 -10.16 11.73
C ASN A 58 7.12 -11.07 11.41
N CYS A 59 7.15 -12.30 11.93
CA CYS A 59 6.12 -13.32 11.69
C CYS A 59 5.42 -13.77 12.97
N GLY A 60 5.96 -13.47 14.15
CA GLY A 60 5.31 -13.66 15.45
C GLY A 60 5.34 -12.35 16.25
N MET A 61 4.17 -11.90 16.73
CA MET A 61 4.00 -10.63 17.43
C MET A 61 3.44 -10.82 18.84
N GLY A 62 3.86 -9.94 19.75
CA GLY A 62 3.40 -9.88 21.12
C GLY A 62 3.45 -8.46 21.67
N GLY A 63 3.72 -8.33 22.98
CA GLY A 63 3.93 -7.06 23.68
C GLY A 63 2.85 -6.01 23.43
N ARG A 64 3.25 -4.74 23.36
CA ARG A 64 2.36 -3.60 23.10
C ARG A 64 1.72 -3.63 21.72
N HIS A 65 2.38 -4.23 20.74
CA HIS A 65 1.91 -4.30 19.35
C HIS A 65 0.64 -5.13 19.13
N THR A 66 0.23 -5.89 20.13
CA THR A 66 -0.98 -6.72 20.07
C THR A 66 -1.92 -6.47 21.24
N GLU A 67 -1.58 -5.57 22.16
CA GLU A 67 -2.35 -5.34 23.40
C GLU A 67 -3.70 -4.68 23.13
N LYS A 68 -3.76 -3.76 22.16
CA LYS A 68 -5.00 -3.06 21.82
C LYS A 68 -5.93 -3.92 20.96
N GLU A 69 -5.42 -4.51 19.88
CA GLU A 69 -6.22 -5.27 18.92
C GLU A 69 -6.48 -6.72 19.36
N TYR A 70 -5.54 -7.34 20.08
CA TYR A 70 -5.59 -8.76 20.47
C TYR A 70 -5.26 -8.92 21.96
N PRO A 71 -6.09 -8.38 22.87
CA PRO A 71 -5.82 -8.38 24.32
C PRO A 71 -5.71 -9.78 24.94
N GLU A 72 -6.23 -10.80 24.26
CA GLU A 72 -6.14 -12.19 24.70
C GLU A 72 -4.79 -12.85 24.36
N SER A 73 -3.98 -12.26 23.48
CA SER A 73 -2.64 -12.78 23.18
C SER A 73 -1.75 -12.68 24.42
N ASN A 74 -1.01 -13.75 24.72
CA ASN A 74 -0.26 -13.88 25.97
C ASN A 74 1.27 -13.79 25.81
N ILE A 75 1.72 -13.39 24.63
CA ILE A 75 3.13 -13.13 24.36
C ILE A 75 3.46 -11.71 24.86
N SER A 76 4.40 -11.59 25.81
CA SER A 76 4.85 -10.32 26.39
C SER A 76 6.01 -9.70 25.61
N MET A 77 6.90 -10.50 25.05
CA MET A 77 7.97 -10.02 24.14
C MET A 77 7.38 -9.54 22.80
N GLN A 78 7.96 -8.50 22.22
CA GLN A 78 7.31 -7.73 21.15
C GLN A 78 7.31 -8.42 19.78
N GLU A 79 8.45 -8.95 19.33
CA GLU A 79 8.57 -9.56 18.00
C GLU A 79 9.49 -10.80 17.99
N ALA A 80 9.07 -11.78 17.20
CA ALA A 80 9.88 -12.92 16.80
C ALA A 80 9.88 -13.02 15.27
N MET A 81 11.07 -12.90 14.70
CA MET A 81 11.29 -12.74 13.26
C MET A 81 11.96 -13.97 12.66
N PHE A 82 11.61 -14.29 11.41
CA PHE A 82 12.44 -15.14 10.57
C PHE A 82 13.51 -14.30 9.87
N LEU A 83 14.75 -14.76 9.94
CA LEU A 83 15.89 -14.17 9.27
C LEU A 83 16.27 -15.06 8.09
N ILE A 84 16.06 -14.56 6.87
CA ILE A 84 16.19 -15.39 5.66
C ILE A 84 17.64 -15.41 5.17
N LEU A 85 18.31 -16.55 5.29
CA LEU A 85 19.74 -16.70 5.00
C LEU A 85 20.04 -17.49 3.72
N GLY A 86 19.13 -18.38 3.30
CA GLY A 86 19.32 -19.34 2.21
C GLY A 86 18.79 -18.91 0.84
N ALA A 87 18.22 -17.71 0.74
CA ALA A 87 17.68 -17.19 -0.51
C ALA A 87 18.78 -16.76 -1.49
N ARG A 88 18.54 -16.96 -2.79
CA ARG A 88 19.42 -16.52 -3.89
C ARG A 88 19.23 -15.06 -4.25
N ASP A 89 18.03 -14.53 -4.03
CA ASP A 89 17.65 -13.16 -4.30
C ASP A 89 16.53 -12.70 -3.36
N TYR A 90 16.19 -11.42 -3.45
CA TYR A 90 15.18 -10.80 -2.60
C TYR A 90 13.75 -11.32 -2.85
N GLN A 91 13.46 -11.79 -4.06
CA GLN A 91 12.16 -12.36 -4.41
C GLN A 91 11.99 -13.74 -3.77
N GLU A 92 13.00 -14.61 -3.87
CA GLU A 92 13.01 -15.90 -3.19
C GLU A 92 12.92 -15.73 -1.68
N ALA A 93 13.58 -14.72 -1.11
CA ALA A 93 13.45 -14.43 0.32
C ALA A 93 12.01 -14.06 0.74
N GLN A 94 11.30 -13.30 -0.08
CA GLN A 94 9.89 -12.98 0.13
C GLN A 94 9.02 -14.26 0.04
N GLU A 95 9.27 -15.13 -0.95
CA GLU A 95 8.55 -16.41 -1.09
C GLU A 95 8.79 -17.35 0.10
N MET A 96 10.04 -17.44 0.58
CA MET A 96 10.38 -18.18 1.79
C MET A 96 9.61 -17.66 2.99
N THR A 97 9.52 -16.33 3.15
CA THR A 97 8.79 -15.71 4.25
C THR A 97 7.31 -16.07 4.24
N VAL A 98 6.65 -15.96 3.08
CA VAL A 98 5.21 -16.29 2.96
C VAL A 98 4.96 -17.75 3.30
N ARG A 99 5.85 -18.66 2.86
CA ARG A 99 5.77 -20.08 3.20
C ARG A 99 5.92 -20.33 4.69
N LEU A 100 6.93 -19.73 5.32
CA LEU A 100 7.19 -19.83 6.76
C LEU A 100 6.02 -19.29 7.59
N GLN A 101 5.53 -18.08 7.27
CA GLN A 101 4.43 -17.46 8.02
C GLN A 101 3.14 -18.29 7.93
N ASN A 102 2.78 -18.78 6.75
CA ASN A 102 1.61 -19.65 6.60
C ASN A 102 1.77 -20.97 7.35
N ARG A 103 2.96 -21.59 7.31
CA ARG A 103 3.22 -22.83 8.04
C ARG A 103 3.23 -22.63 9.55
N LEU A 104 3.79 -21.52 10.04
CA LEU A 104 3.75 -21.15 11.47
C LEU A 104 2.30 -20.99 11.95
N LYS A 105 1.46 -20.31 11.17
CA LYS A 105 0.01 -20.20 11.45
C LYS A 105 -0.63 -21.58 11.61
N GLU A 106 -0.37 -22.49 10.68
CA GLU A 106 -0.92 -23.86 10.74
C GLU A 106 -0.42 -24.65 11.95
N ILE A 107 0.86 -24.53 12.31
CA ILE A 107 1.44 -25.20 13.48
C ILE A 107 0.78 -24.69 14.76
N ILE A 108 0.61 -23.37 14.89
CA ILE A 108 -0.04 -22.75 16.05
C ILE A 108 -1.49 -23.21 16.17
N GLU A 109 -2.26 -23.21 15.08
CA GLU A 109 -3.68 -23.63 15.08
C GLU A 109 -3.89 -25.12 15.38
N LYS A 110 -2.91 -25.97 15.05
CA LYS A 110 -2.98 -27.42 15.32
C LYS A 110 -2.49 -27.78 16.73
N ALA A 111 -1.68 -26.92 17.35
CA ALA A 111 -1.11 -27.20 18.65
C ALA A 111 -2.16 -27.05 19.76
N GLU A 112 -2.20 -28.03 20.66
CA GLU A 112 -3.11 -28.00 21.81
C GLU A 112 -2.89 -26.73 22.66
N GLY A 113 -4.02 -26.10 23.03
CA GLY A 113 -4.06 -24.86 23.80
C GLY A 113 -3.57 -23.61 23.09
N CYS A 114 -3.30 -23.69 21.79
CA CYS A 114 -2.79 -22.57 21.00
C CYS A 114 -3.81 -22.16 19.93
N ARG A 115 -3.78 -20.88 19.52
CA ARG A 115 -4.61 -20.35 18.43
C ARG A 115 -4.05 -19.06 17.87
N VAL A 116 -4.37 -18.76 16.62
CA VAL A 116 -4.05 -17.47 16.00
C VAL A 116 -5.22 -16.51 16.18
N MET A 117 -4.94 -15.33 16.73
CA MET A 117 -5.94 -14.29 16.96
C MET A 117 -6.10 -13.38 15.73
N GLY A 118 -5.02 -13.20 14.95
CA GLY A 118 -5.04 -12.38 13.74
C GLY A 118 -3.64 -11.99 13.28
N ILE A 119 -3.58 -10.88 12.53
CA ILE A 119 -2.34 -10.29 12.03
C ILE A 119 -2.16 -8.94 12.73
N GLY A 120 -1.05 -8.76 13.44
CA GLY A 120 -0.74 -7.52 14.14
C GLY A 120 -0.37 -6.37 13.21
N LEU A 121 -0.15 -5.18 13.79
CA LEU A 121 0.11 -3.93 13.07
C LEU A 121 1.29 -4.01 12.09
N GLU A 122 2.24 -4.91 12.30
CA GLU A 122 3.44 -5.05 11.48
C GLU A 122 3.39 -6.25 10.52
N GLY A 123 2.24 -6.92 10.42
CA GLY A 123 2.04 -8.00 9.45
C GLY A 123 2.45 -9.39 9.93
N GLY A 124 2.89 -9.54 11.18
CA GLY A 124 3.15 -10.81 11.84
C GLY A 124 1.90 -11.41 12.51
N ILE A 125 1.97 -12.68 12.89
CA ILE A 125 0.87 -13.40 13.55
C ILE A 125 0.80 -12.97 15.01
N ALA A 126 -0.39 -12.64 15.50
CA ALA A 126 -0.66 -12.46 16.93
C ALA A 126 -1.25 -13.76 17.50
N PRO A 127 -0.50 -14.56 18.30
CA PRO A 127 -0.99 -15.83 18.79
C PRO A 127 -1.38 -15.78 20.27
N TYR A 128 -2.21 -16.73 20.68
CA TYR A 128 -2.24 -17.22 22.04
C TYR A 128 -1.51 -18.56 22.08
N ILE A 129 -0.51 -18.69 22.96
CA ILE A 129 0.32 -19.88 23.10
C ILE A 129 0.24 -20.37 24.53
N GLU A 130 -0.42 -21.51 24.77
CA GLU A 130 -0.36 -22.13 26.10
C GLU A 130 1.08 -22.50 26.44
N ARG A 131 1.53 -22.20 27.67
CA ARG A 131 2.92 -22.44 28.08
C ARG A 131 3.34 -23.93 27.99
N GLY A 132 2.46 -24.85 28.37
CA GLY A 132 2.78 -26.29 28.46
C GLY A 132 3.96 -26.56 29.40
N THR A 133 4.94 -27.34 28.95
CA THR A 133 6.17 -27.67 29.71
C THR A 133 7.30 -26.65 29.53
N TYR A 134 7.11 -25.61 28.70
CA TYR A 134 8.14 -24.63 28.40
C TYR A 134 8.27 -23.58 29.52
N PRO A 135 9.40 -22.87 29.63
CA PRO A 135 9.59 -21.81 30.63
C PRO A 135 8.56 -20.69 30.48
N LEU A 136 8.20 -20.34 29.25
CA LEU A 136 7.32 -19.23 28.91
C LEU A 136 6.57 -19.51 27.58
N PRO A 137 5.40 -18.87 27.34
CA PRO A 137 4.73 -18.89 26.05
C PRO A 137 5.63 -18.51 24.86
N GLU A 138 6.48 -17.49 25.04
CA GLU A 138 7.48 -17.01 24.08
C GLU A 138 8.44 -18.12 23.65
N PHE A 139 8.93 -18.87 24.63
CA PHE A 139 9.87 -19.95 24.39
C PHE A 139 9.23 -21.08 23.56
N ARG A 140 7.97 -21.40 23.84
CA ARG A 140 7.19 -22.36 23.03
C ARG A 140 6.99 -21.83 21.61
N LEU A 141 6.71 -20.53 21.44
CA LEU A 141 6.60 -19.90 20.12
C LEU A 141 7.90 -20.02 19.32
N TRP A 142 9.06 -19.75 19.93
CA TRP A 142 10.36 -19.89 19.26
C TRP A 142 10.67 -21.33 18.84
N THR A 143 10.25 -22.29 19.68
CA THR A 143 10.36 -23.71 19.35
C THR A 143 9.46 -24.08 18.16
N MET A 144 8.23 -23.56 18.11
CA MET A 144 7.34 -23.71 16.96
C MET A 144 7.90 -23.05 15.69
N MET A 145 8.61 -21.93 15.81
CA MET A 145 9.30 -21.30 14.68
C MET A 145 10.44 -22.17 14.15
N LYS A 146 11.23 -22.82 15.02
CA LYS A 146 12.23 -23.81 14.60
C LYS A 146 11.56 -24.98 13.84
N GLN A 147 10.49 -25.56 14.42
CA GLN A 147 9.70 -26.61 13.76
C GLN A 147 9.16 -26.17 12.39
N THR A 148 8.73 -24.90 12.29
CA THR A 148 8.25 -24.32 11.02
C THR A 148 9.30 -24.36 9.92
N MET A 149 10.56 -24.06 10.25
CA MET A 149 11.66 -24.13 9.29
C MET A 149 11.84 -25.55 8.75
N GLU A 150 11.86 -26.53 9.66
CA GLU A 150 12.05 -27.94 9.36
C GLU A 150 10.89 -28.48 8.48
N GLU A 151 9.63 -28.19 8.85
CA GLU A 151 8.45 -28.59 8.07
C GLU A 151 8.37 -27.91 6.69
N CYS A 152 8.98 -26.73 6.53
CA CYS A 152 9.12 -26.08 5.24
C CYS A 152 10.28 -26.61 4.39
N GLY A 153 11.10 -27.51 4.93
CA GLY A 153 12.28 -28.06 4.27
C GLY A 153 13.46 -27.09 4.23
N PHE A 154 13.56 -26.18 5.21
CA PHE A 154 14.69 -25.28 5.39
C PHE A 154 15.53 -25.74 6.58
N ARG A 155 16.86 -25.66 6.46
CA ARG A 155 17.79 -25.98 7.55
C ARG A 155 17.82 -24.83 8.57
N PRO A 156 17.42 -25.06 9.83
CA PRO A 156 17.56 -24.08 10.89
C PRO A 156 19.01 -23.59 11.03
N GLY A 157 19.21 -22.29 11.15
CA GLY A 157 20.53 -21.66 11.28
C GLY A 157 21.35 -21.53 9.99
N ILE A 158 20.98 -22.24 8.92
CA ILE A 158 21.69 -22.20 7.62
C ILE A 158 20.84 -21.50 6.56
N ASP A 159 19.60 -21.95 6.36
CA ASP A 159 18.69 -21.37 5.37
C ASP A 159 17.80 -20.29 6.01
N VAL A 160 17.44 -20.48 7.27
CA VAL A 160 16.61 -19.54 8.04
C VAL A 160 17.06 -19.55 9.50
N ALA A 161 17.20 -18.39 10.12
CA ALA A 161 17.46 -18.21 11.54
C ALA A 161 16.32 -17.42 12.21
N ILE A 162 16.39 -17.21 13.52
CA ILE A 162 15.45 -16.38 14.30
C ILE A 162 16.16 -15.09 14.72
N ALA A 163 15.45 -13.98 14.62
CA ALA A 163 15.81 -12.72 15.27
C ALA A 163 14.70 -12.34 16.27
N LEU A 164 15.07 -11.83 17.44
CA LEU A 164 14.13 -11.43 18.48
C LEU A 164 14.21 -9.92 18.70
N ASP A 165 13.06 -9.30 18.95
CA ASP A 165 12.95 -7.98 19.56
C ASP A 165 12.04 -8.12 20.78
N PRO A 166 12.60 -8.38 21.97
CA PRO A 166 11.82 -8.50 23.20
C PRO A 166 11.23 -7.18 23.68
N ALA A 167 11.80 -6.02 23.31
CA ALA A 167 11.48 -4.70 23.85
C ALA A 167 11.44 -4.68 25.39
N MET A 168 12.53 -5.12 26.04
CA MET A 168 12.54 -5.37 27.49
C MET A 168 12.26 -4.13 28.36
N SER A 169 12.43 -2.92 27.82
CA SER A 169 11.98 -1.67 28.46
C SER A 169 10.50 -1.73 28.86
N GLU A 170 9.63 -2.31 28.01
CA GLU A 170 8.20 -2.45 28.31
C GLU A 170 7.92 -3.45 29.43
N LEU A 171 8.69 -4.54 29.51
CA LEU A 171 8.59 -5.53 30.59
C LEU A 171 9.05 -4.93 31.93
N GLU A 172 10.10 -4.09 31.92
CA GLU A 172 10.55 -3.36 33.10
C GLU A 172 9.53 -2.30 33.53
N ILE A 173 8.97 -1.53 32.58
CA ILE A 173 7.88 -0.58 32.87
C ILE A 173 6.67 -1.29 33.47
N ALA A 174 6.29 -2.46 32.95
CA ALA A 174 5.21 -3.25 33.49
C ALA A 174 5.50 -3.70 34.93
N TYR A 175 6.72 -4.15 35.21
CA TYR A 175 7.16 -4.50 36.57
C TYR A 175 7.07 -3.31 37.53
N ARG A 176 7.67 -2.16 37.16
CA ARG A 176 7.65 -0.93 37.97
C ARG A 176 6.23 -0.47 38.28
N LYS A 177 5.33 -0.51 37.29
CA LYS A 177 3.92 -0.13 37.46
C LYS A 177 3.16 -1.10 38.35
N GLN A 178 3.30 -2.41 38.10
CA GLN A 178 2.59 -3.45 38.84
C GLN A 178 2.98 -3.46 40.33
N PHE A 179 4.27 -3.32 40.62
CA PHE A 179 4.80 -3.40 41.98
C PHE A 179 5.08 -2.03 42.63
N LYS A 180 4.81 -0.92 41.92
CA LYS A 180 5.00 0.47 42.38
C LYS A 180 6.43 0.76 42.86
N VAL A 181 7.41 0.29 42.10
CA VAL A 181 8.84 0.42 42.37
C VAL A 181 9.54 1.16 41.22
N PRO A 182 9.36 2.50 41.12
CA PRO A 182 9.80 3.28 39.96
C PRO A 182 11.31 3.21 39.69
N ASP A 183 12.12 2.96 40.73
CA ASP A 183 13.59 2.92 40.65
C ASP A 183 14.16 1.52 40.37
N SER A 184 13.32 0.51 40.16
CA SER A 184 13.78 -0.86 39.89
C SER A 184 14.36 -0.97 38.49
N VAL A 185 15.63 -1.38 38.36
CA VAL A 185 16.29 -1.64 37.07
C VAL A 185 16.66 -3.13 36.98
N GLY A 186 16.46 -3.75 35.81
CA GLY A 186 16.83 -5.14 35.57
C GLY A 186 15.85 -6.17 36.14
N MET A 187 14.61 -5.76 36.41
CA MET A 187 13.51 -6.63 36.81
C MET A 187 12.40 -6.55 35.76
N TYR A 188 11.95 -7.70 35.27
CA TYR A 188 11.09 -7.80 34.10
C TYR A 188 9.84 -8.61 34.41
N LEU A 189 8.68 -8.03 34.10
CA LEU A 189 7.38 -8.69 34.26
C LEU A 189 6.87 -9.13 32.90
N PHE A 190 6.64 -10.44 32.71
CA PHE A 190 5.93 -10.99 31.57
C PHE A 190 4.43 -10.79 31.74
N TRP A 191 3.99 -9.52 31.58
CA TRP A 191 2.67 -9.05 32.02
C TRP A 191 1.49 -9.62 31.23
N ARG A 192 1.74 -10.19 30.05
CA ARG A 192 0.69 -10.74 29.19
C ARG A 192 0.46 -12.22 29.44
N ASP A 193 1.42 -12.90 30.05
CA ASP A 193 1.21 -14.25 30.52
C ASP A 193 0.36 -14.22 31.80
N LYS A 194 -0.64 -15.11 31.88
CA LYS A 194 -1.51 -15.23 33.06
C LYS A 194 -0.73 -15.62 34.32
N ALA A 195 0.41 -16.28 34.16
CA ALA A 195 1.28 -16.63 35.28
C ALA A 195 1.96 -15.40 35.91
N LEU A 196 2.00 -14.25 35.20
CA LEU A 196 2.66 -13.02 35.65
C LEU A 196 4.09 -13.26 36.13
N THR A 197 4.84 -14.04 35.35
CA THR A 197 6.22 -14.42 35.66
C THR A 197 7.09 -13.18 35.76
N VAL A 198 7.84 -13.07 36.86
CA VAL A 198 8.89 -12.05 37.04
C VAL A 198 10.23 -12.73 36.86
N MET A 199 11.14 -12.08 36.14
CA MET A 199 12.52 -12.49 36.01
C MET A 199 13.45 -11.32 36.30
N ASP A 200 14.56 -11.58 36.98
CA ASP A 200 15.68 -10.65 37.02
C ASP A 200 16.54 -10.76 35.75
N ARG A 201 17.56 -9.90 35.63
CA ARG A 201 18.44 -9.87 34.47
C ARG A 201 19.22 -11.16 34.23
N GLU A 202 19.59 -11.89 35.29
CA GLU A 202 20.35 -13.15 35.16
C GLU A 202 19.43 -14.25 34.64
N GLU A 203 18.20 -14.30 35.13
CA GLU A 203 17.17 -15.22 34.66
C GLU A 203 16.79 -14.97 33.20
N VAL A 204 16.71 -13.70 32.76
CA VAL A 204 16.50 -13.34 31.35
C VAL A 204 17.69 -13.75 30.49
N LEU A 205 18.93 -13.52 30.94
CA LEU A 205 20.13 -13.95 30.21
C LEU A 205 20.18 -15.48 30.07
N ASP A 206 19.90 -16.20 31.16
CA ASP A 206 19.84 -17.66 31.17
C ASP A 206 18.75 -18.20 30.24
N LEU A 207 17.60 -17.52 30.14
CA LEU A 207 16.54 -17.86 29.18
C LEU A 207 17.07 -17.83 27.73
N TYR A 208 17.81 -16.78 27.35
CA TYR A 208 18.39 -16.67 26.00
C TYR A 208 19.48 -17.73 25.77
N ILE A 209 20.35 -17.96 26.74
CA ILE A 209 21.41 -18.98 26.66
C ILE A 209 20.80 -20.37 26.51
N LYS A 210 19.78 -20.71 27.31
CA LYS A 210 19.07 -22.00 27.21
C LYS A 210 18.40 -22.18 25.87
N ALA A 211 17.73 -21.15 25.35
CA ALA A 211 17.12 -21.19 24.03
C ALA A 211 18.15 -21.54 22.93
N ILE A 212 19.29 -20.85 22.93
CA ILE A 212 20.33 -21.01 21.90
C ILE A 212 21.10 -22.32 22.08
N LYS A 213 21.53 -22.63 23.31
CA LYS A 213 22.50 -23.69 23.58
C LYS A 213 21.86 -25.04 23.86
N GLU A 214 20.82 -25.06 24.68
CA GLU A 214 20.21 -26.32 25.15
C GLU A 214 19.09 -26.79 24.23
N TYR A 215 18.24 -25.87 23.77
CA TYR A 215 17.14 -26.17 22.86
C TYR A 215 17.49 -25.99 21.38
N GLU A 216 18.71 -25.52 21.10
CA GLU A 216 19.24 -25.28 19.76
C GLU A 216 18.26 -24.48 18.88
N ILE A 217 17.61 -23.48 19.48
CA ILE A 217 16.76 -22.54 18.75
C ILE A 217 17.70 -21.61 17.99
N PRO A 218 17.55 -21.45 16.66
CA PRO A 218 18.54 -20.78 15.82
C PRO A 218 18.50 -19.25 15.94
N ILE A 219 18.52 -18.70 17.16
CA ILE A 219 18.53 -17.25 17.41
C ILE A 219 19.90 -16.71 17.01
N LEU A 220 19.91 -15.80 16.04
CA LEU A 220 21.11 -15.16 15.51
C LEU A 220 21.16 -13.65 15.80
N SER A 221 20.06 -13.09 16.31
CA SER A 221 19.96 -11.68 16.67
C SER A 221 19.00 -11.46 17.84
N ILE A 222 19.36 -10.56 18.76
CA ILE A 222 18.52 -10.05 19.83
C ILE A 222 18.62 -8.52 19.82
N GLU A 223 17.52 -7.85 19.52
CA GLU A 223 17.30 -6.41 19.62
C GLU A 223 16.68 -6.08 20.97
N ASP A 224 17.15 -5.04 21.67
CA ASP A 224 16.58 -4.60 22.97
C ASP A 224 16.34 -5.74 23.98
N GLY A 225 17.37 -6.59 24.11
CA GLY A 225 17.38 -7.75 25.00
C GLY A 225 17.42 -7.42 26.49
N PHE A 226 17.64 -6.16 26.85
CA PHE A 226 17.52 -5.59 28.20
C PHE A 226 16.95 -4.17 28.11
N SER A 227 16.38 -3.66 29.20
CA SER A 227 15.85 -2.28 29.26
C SER A 227 16.91 -1.26 28.85
N GLU A 228 16.51 -0.14 28.23
CA GLU A 228 17.40 0.99 27.92
C GLU A 228 18.16 1.52 29.16
N ASN A 229 17.64 1.26 30.36
CA ASN A 229 18.25 1.66 31.63
C ASN A 229 19.17 0.57 32.26
N ASP A 230 19.11 -0.68 31.79
CA ASP A 230 19.81 -1.83 32.38
C ASP A 230 21.17 -2.10 31.72
N PHE A 231 22.08 -1.13 31.85
CA PHE A 231 23.45 -1.21 31.30
C PHE A 231 24.18 -2.51 31.67
N GLU A 232 24.00 -3.00 32.90
CA GLU A 232 24.62 -4.24 33.36
C GLU A 232 24.10 -5.47 32.59
N GLY A 233 22.78 -5.51 32.32
CA GLY A 233 22.18 -6.55 31.47
C GLY A 233 22.77 -6.54 30.06
N TRP A 234 22.92 -5.37 29.44
CA TRP A 234 23.54 -5.22 28.12
C TRP A 234 25.00 -5.69 28.09
N GLU A 235 25.82 -5.29 29.07
CA GLU A 235 27.22 -5.75 29.17
C GLU A 235 27.31 -7.28 29.29
N LYS A 236 26.44 -7.88 30.11
CA LYS A 236 26.38 -9.34 30.27
C LYS A 236 25.94 -10.04 28.98
N LEU A 237 24.94 -9.50 28.28
CA LEU A 237 24.46 -10.04 27.01
C LEU A 237 25.57 -10.06 25.96
N LEU A 238 26.24 -8.91 25.76
CA LEU A 238 27.30 -8.81 24.78
C LEU A 238 28.50 -9.67 25.16
N SER A 239 28.87 -9.72 26.45
CA SER A 239 29.95 -10.58 26.91
C SER A 239 29.67 -12.07 26.74
N ALA A 240 28.40 -12.50 26.88
CA ALA A 240 28.03 -13.91 26.82
C ALA A 240 27.79 -14.41 25.39
N LEU A 241 27.22 -13.57 24.52
CA LEU A 241 26.72 -13.98 23.20
C LEU A 241 27.20 -13.10 22.03
N GLY A 242 27.89 -12.00 22.26
CA GLY A 242 28.23 -11.00 21.24
C GLY A 242 29.18 -11.48 20.13
N ASP A 243 29.90 -12.59 20.34
CA ASP A 243 30.71 -13.28 19.31
C ASP A 243 29.86 -14.19 18.40
N ARG A 244 28.66 -14.57 18.85
CA ARG A 244 27.75 -15.54 18.21
C ARG A 244 26.54 -14.90 17.56
N ILE A 245 25.99 -13.86 18.15
CA ILE A 245 24.77 -13.20 17.68
C ILE A 245 24.98 -11.71 17.46
N PHE A 246 24.04 -11.09 16.76
CA PHE A 246 23.91 -9.65 16.71
C PHE A 246 23.12 -9.16 17.94
N VAL A 247 23.73 -8.30 18.74
CA VAL A 247 23.10 -7.61 19.86
C VAL A 247 22.79 -6.21 19.37
N ILE A 248 21.52 -5.96 19.07
CA ILE A 248 21.05 -4.74 18.39
C ILE A 248 20.50 -3.76 19.45
N GLY A 249 20.99 -2.53 19.45
CA GLY A 249 20.39 -1.45 20.24
C GLY A 249 19.39 -0.64 19.42
N ASP A 250 18.18 -0.43 19.95
CA ASP A 250 17.15 0.48 19.43
C ASP A 250 16.80 1.56 20.46
N ASP A 251 16.05 1.23 21.53
CA ASP A 251 15.66 2.19 22.57
C ASP A 251 16.89 2.80 23.27
N LEU A 252 17.93 2.00 23.48
CA LEU A 252 19.20 2.42 24.11
C LEU A 252 19.90 3.56 23.36
N VAL A 253 19.67 3.68 22.04
CA VAL A 253 20.43 4.56 21.16
C VAL A 253 19.58 5.56 20.39
N THR A 254 18.30 5.27 20.13
CA THR A 254 17.34 6.15 19.45
C THR A 254 17.89 6.84 18.19
N THR A 255 18.71 6.15 17.40
CA THR A 255 19.38 6.69 16.19
C THR A 255 20.16 8.01 16.45
N ASN A 256 20.57 8.28 17.70
CA ASN A 256 21.31 9.48 18.06
C ASN A 256 22.83 9.23 18.05
N ASP A 257 23.58 10.10 17.40
CA ASP A 257 25.01 9.94 17.18
C ASP A 257 25.82 9.89 18.49
N ALA A 258 25.40 10.59 19.54
CA ALA A 258 26.10 10.58 20.83
C ALA A 258 25.81 9.32 21.65
N THR A 259 24.57 8.85 21.69
CA THR A 259 24.16 7.62 22.40
C THR A 259 24.71 6.36 21.69
N ILE A 260 24.71 6.34 20.35
CA ILE A 260 25.39 5.31 19.54
C ILE A 260 26.87 5.25 19.91
N ALA A 261 27.56 6.41 19.94
CA ALA A 261 28.96 6.45 20.33
C ALA A 261 29.18 5.96 21.77
N MET A 262 28.27 6.27 22.69
CA MET A 262 28.33 5.83 24.10
C MET A 262 28.16 4.31 24.21
N ALA A 263 27.11 3.75 23.61
CA ALA A 263 26.80 2.33 23.69
C ALA A 263 27.91 1.47 23.08
N ALA A 264 28.48 1.91 21.95
CA ALA A 264 29.64 1.27 21.34
C ALA A 264 30.89 1.32 22.24
N SER A 265 31.18 2.48 22.83
CA SER A 265 32.38 2.66 23.66
C SER A 265 32.32 1.87 24.97
N LYS A 266 31.11 1.65 25.51
CA LYS A 266 30.88 0.82 26.69
C LYS A 266 30.80 -0.68 26.37
N GLY A 267 30.78 -1.08 25.10
CA GLY A 267 30.63 -2.48 24.72
C GLY A 267 29.27 -3.06 25.12
N LEU A 268 28.19 -2.33 24.83
CA LEU A 268 26.82 -2.77 25.13
C LEU A 268 26.17 -3.51 23.95
N ILE A 269 26.55 -3.13 22.73
CA ILE A 269 25.96 -3.59 21.49
C ILE A 269 27.06 -3.82 20.44
N ASN A 270 26.79 -4.68 19.46
CA ASN A 270 27.65 -4.85 18.27
C ASN A 270 26.97 -4.41 16.97
N THR A 271 25.68 -4.11 17.03
CA THR A 271 24.85 -3.68 15.92
C THR A 271 23.91 -2.57 16.37
N VAL A 272 23.64 -1.61 15.50
CA VAL A 272 22.70 -0.50 15.75
C VAL A 272 21.46 -0.63 14.88
N LEU A 273 20.29 -0.34 15.44
CA LEU A 273 19.09 -0.13 14.66
C LEU A 273 18.97 1.35 14.25
N ILE A 274 18.80 1.60 12.95
CA ILE A 274 18.66 2.95 12.41
C ILE A 274 17.21 3.18 11.98
N LYS A 275 16.56 4.11 12.65
CA LYS A 275 15.21 4.62 12.34
C LYS A 275 15.33 6.12 12.12
N ALA A 276 15.29 6.56 10.88
CA ALA A 276 15.50 7.98 10.52
C ALA A 276 14.56 8.93 11.26
N ASN A 277 13.35 8.47 11.61
CA ASN A 277 12.37 9.25 12.34
C ASN A 277 12.68 9.40 13.85
N GLN A 278 13.58 8.59 14.43
CA GLN A 278 14.04 8.80 15.81
C GLN A 278 14.99 10.00 15.95
N ILE A 279 15.66 10.42 14.86
CA ILE A 279 16.51 11.62 14.84
C ILE A 279 15.88 12.77 14.05
N GLY A 280 15.15 12.46 12.97
CA GLY A 280 14.20 13.37 12.32
C GLY A 280 14.69 14.21 11.14
N SER A 281 15.86 13.90 10.59
CA SER A 281 16.32 14.42 9.29
C SER A 281 17.27 13.42 8.62
N LEU A 282 17.40 13.49 7.29
CA LEU A 282 18.23 12.53 6.55
C LEU A 282 19.73 12.75 6.79
N TYR A 283 20.17 14.00 6.91
CA TYR A 283 21.58 14.31 7.14
C TYR A 283 22.03 13.96 8.56
N GLU A 284 21.19 14.15 9.59
CA GLU A 284 21.48 13.63 10.92
C GLU A 284 21.50 12.09 10.95
N THR A 285 20.64 11.44 10.15
CA THR A 285 20.68 9.98 9.96
C THR A 285 22.00 9.53 9.34
N ILE A 286 22.53 10.26 8.35
CA ILE A 286 23.88 10.02 7.78
C ILE A 286 24.95 10.09 8.88
N ILE A 287 24.92 11.12 9.74
CA ILE A 287 25.90 11.29 10.82
C ILE A 287 25.81 10.11 11.81
N ALA A 288 24.62 9.70 12.20
CA ALA A 288 24.41 8.54 13.08
C ALA A 288 25.00 7.26 12.48
N MET A 289 24.76 7.00 11.18
CA MET A 289 25.32 5.85 10.47
C MET A 289 26.86 5.92 10.38
N LEU A 290 27.44 7.09 10.12
CA LEU A 290 28.89 7.25 10.08
C LEU A 290 29.54 7.00 11.45
N VAL A 291 28.90 7.44 12.54
CA VAL A 291 29.39 7.14 13.89
C VAL A 291 29.37 5.63 14.15
N ALA A 292 28.28 4.95 13.79
CA ALA A 292 28.19 3.50 13.95
C ALA A 292 29.28 2.75 13.17
N LEU A 293 29.46 3.09 11.89
CA LEU A 293 30.49 2.51 11.03
C LEU A 293 31.92 2.78 11.55
N GLY A 294 32.19 4.01 12.00
CA GLY A 294 33.49 4.40 12.56
C GLY A 294 33.81 3.70 13.88
N LYS A 295 32.78 3.31 14.64
CA LYS A 295 32.87 2.48 15.86
C LYS A 295 32.93 0.99 15.56
N GLY A 296 32.82 0.58 14.30
CA GLY A 296 32.86 -0.83 13.92
C GLY A 296 31.57 -1.61 14.14
N MET A 297 30.45 -0.91 14.35
CA MET A 297 29.14 -1.55 14.47
C MET A 297 28.53 -1.86 13.11
N GLU A 298 27.74 -2.92 13.06
CA GLU A 298 26.86 -3.21 11.93
C GLU A 298 25.57 -2.39 12.01
N ILE A 299 24.90 -2.18 10.88
CA ILE A 299 23.68 -1.36 10.80
C ILE A 299 22.52 -2.21 10.30
N VAL A 300 21.41 -2.21 11.04
CA VAL A 300 20.11 -2.67 10.55
C VAL A 300 19.18 -1.47 10.41
N VAL A 301 18.62 -1.25 9.23
CA VAL A 301 17.65 -0.16 9.01
C VAL A 301 16.26 -0.69 9.33
N SER A 302 15.47 0.10 10.06
CA SER A 302 14.15 -0.32 10.51
C SER A 302 13.03 0.67 10.18
N HIS A 303 11.87 0.09 9.92
CA HIS A 303 10.58 0.77 9.89
C HIS A 303 10.08 1.14 11.30
N ARG A 304 8.86 1.72 11.38
CA ARG A 304 8.08 1.82 12.63
C ARG A 304 6.70 1.17 12.52
N SER A 305 6.16 0.81 13.69
CA SER A 305 4.85 0.15 13.85
C SER A 305 3.70 0.81 13.07
N LYS A 306 3.71 2.13 12.90
CA LYS A 306 2.74 2.83 12.03
C LYS A 306 3.47 3.50 10.87
N SER A 307 3.46 2.88 9.69
CA SER A 307 4.18 3.36 8.52
C SER A 307 3.24 3.83 7.40
N PRO A 308 3.63 4.87 6.64
CA PRO A 308 3.04 5.17 5.35
C PRO A 308 3.57 4.23 4.25
N ASN A 309 2.97 4.32 3.07
CA ASN A 309 3.43 3.66 1.85
C ASN A 309 4.60 4.42 1.21
N ASP A 310 5.69 4.58 1.97
CA ASP A 310 6.95 5.21 1.54
C ASP A 310 8.10 4.18 1.63
N ASP A 311 9.09 4.30 0.72
CA ASP A 311 10.23 3.39 0.56
C ASP A 311 11.55 3.92 1.20
N MET A 312 11.47 4.97 2.02
CA MET A 312 12.63 5.60 2.67
C MET A 312 13.62 4.60 3.28
N GLU A 313 13.13 3.61 4.04
CA GLU A 313 13.99 2.63 4.72
C GLU A 313 14.79 1.78 3.74
N ALA A 314 14.23 1.45 2.56
CA ALA A 314 14.95 0.72 1.52
C ALA A 314 16.08 1.55 0.93
N GLN A 315 15.82 2.84 0.67
CA GLN A 315 16.82 3.78 0.15
C GLN A 315 17.98 3.96 1.13
N ILE A 316 17.69 4.15 2.43
CA ILE A 316 18.71 4.29 3.46
C ILE A 316 19.52 2.99 3.60
N ALA A 317 18.87 1.83 3.60
CA ALA A 317 19.55 0.54 3.75
C ALA A 317 20.51 0.24 2.60
N LEU A 318 20.12 0.56 1.36
CA LEU A 318 21.00 0.47 0.21
C LEU A 318 22.13 1.49 0.27
N ALA A 319 21.87 2.74 0.69
CA ALA A 319 22.90 3.78 0.75
C ALA A 319 24.11 3.35 1.60
N VAL A 320 23.85 2.68 2.73
CA VAL A 320 24.87 2.28 3.72
C VAL A 320 25.35 0.83 3.57
N ASN A 321 24.86 0.06 2.58
CA ASN A 321 25.07 -1.39 2.51
C ASN A 321 24.76 -2.07 3.85
N ALA A 322 23.59 -1.74 4.42
CA ALA A 322 23.17 -2.20 5.73
C ALA A 322 23.29 -3.73 5.85
N LEU A 323 23.60 -4.21 7.05
CA LEU A 323 23.53 -5.63 7.39
C LEU A 323 22.11 -6.14 7.14
N GLY A 324 21.09 -5.40 7.60
CA GLY A 324 19.71 -5.85 7.56
C GLY A 324 18.70 -4.76 7.30
N LEU A 325 17.51 -5.20 6.87
CA LEU A 325 16.30 -4.39 6.76
C LEU A 325 15.19 -5.07 7.57
N LYS A 326 14.75 -4.41 8.64
CA LYS A 326 13.58 -4.78 9.46
C LYS A 326 12.41 -3.92 8.99
N ALA A 327 11.59 -4.45 8.09
CA ALA A 327 10.44 -3.74 7.51
C ALA A 327 9.10 -4.47 7.68
N GLY A 328 8.99 -5.34 8.70
CA GLY A 328 7.75 -6.05 9.06
C GLY A 328 7.57 -7.40 8.34
N GLY A 329 6.37 -7.97 8.51
CA GLY A 329 5.94 -9.28 8.00
C GLY A 329 5.46 -9.27 6.55
N GLY A 330 4.94 -10.40 6.08
CA GLY A 330 4.54 -10.60 4.68
C GLY A 330 3.10 -10.20 4.29
N ALA A 331 2.33 -9.61 5.20
CA ALA A 331 0.88 -9.46 5.04
C ALA A 331 0.38 -8.05 4.66
N ASN A 332 1.17 -7.00 4.89
CA ASN A 332 0.68 -5.62 4.79
C ASN A 332 1.41 -4.81 3.71
N THR A 333 0.67 -3.98 2.96
CA THR A 333 1.19 -3.21 1.81
C THR A 333 2.33 -2.25 2.17
N GLU A 334 2.22 -1.54 3.30
CA GLU A 334 3.24 -0.58 3.76
C GLU A 334 4.57 -1.24 4.14
N ARG A 335 4.56 -2.56 4.37
CA ARG A 335 5.74 -3.40 4.61
C ARG A 335 6.32 -3.89 3.30
N LEU A 336 5.45 -4.46 2.47
CA LEU A 336 5.82 -5.04 1.18
C LEU A 336 6.45 -4.01 0.23
N ILE A 337 5.99 -2.76 0.24
CA ILE A 337 6.55 -1.70 -0.62
C ILE A 337 8.04 -1.44 -0.34
N LYS A 338 8.50 -1.58 0.91
CA LYS A 338 9.91 -1.37 1.28
C LYS A 338 10.80 -2.50 0.75
N TYR A 339 10.38 -3.76 0.89
CA TYR A 339 11.11 -4.90 0.31
C TYR A 339 11.06 -4.89 -1.23
N HIS A 340 9.93 -4.48 -1.80
CA HIS A 340 9.78 -4.32 -3.25
C HIS A 340 10.72 -3.25 -3.81
N ALA A 341 10.82 -2.11 -3.12
CA ALA A 341 11.73 -1.04 -3.51
C ALA A 341 13.18 -1.49 -3.54
N VAL A 342 13.64 -2.33 -2.60
CA VAL A 342 14.99 -2.92 -2.69
C VAL A 342 15.14 -3.74 -3.97
N THR A 343 14.16 -4.57 -4.31
CA THR A 343 14.17 -5.39 -5.53
C THR A 343 14.25 -4.51 -6.78
N GLU A 344 13.40 -3.48 -6.88
CA GLU A 344 13.40 -2.54 -8.00
C GLU A 344 14.72 -1.77 -8.13
N LEU A 345 15.25 -1.25 -7.02
CA LEU A 345 16.48 -0.45 -7.02
C LEU A 345 17.70 -1.30 -7.39
N MET A 346 17.77 -2.53 -6.88
CA MET A 346 18.81 -3.49 -7.25
C MET A 346 18.74 -3.86 -8.74
N GLN A 347 17.54 -4.07 -9.28
CA GLN A 347 17.35 -4.35 -10.72
C GLN A 347 17.74 -3.14 -11.57
N ARG A 348 17.31 -1.93 -11.21
CA ARG A 348 17.67 -0.70 -11.92
C ARG A 348 19.19 -0.47 -11.95
N GLY A 349 19.89 -0.82 -10.87
CA GLY A 349 21.35 -0.76 -10.82
C GLY A 349 22.05 -1.81 -11.69
N LEU A 350 21.41 -2.95 -11.98
CA LEU A 350 21.90 -3.97 -12.94
C LEU A 350 21.73 -3.55 -14.39
N ASP A 351 20.57 -2.96 -14.72
CA ASP A 351 20.22 -2.63 -16.11
C ASP A 351 21.09 -1.50 -16.69
N GLY A 352 21.92 -0.85 -15.86
CA GLY A 352 22.86 0.19 -16.29
C GLY A 352 22.19 1.36 -17.00
N SER A 353 20.88 1.55 -16.77
CA SER A 353 20.08 2.54 -17.46
C SER A 353 20.76 3.91 -17.43
N GLU A 354 21.14 4.44 -18.60
CA GLU A 354 21.68 5.79 -18.74
C GLU A 354 20.59 6.78 -18.27
N ARG A 355 20.69 7.20 -17.02
CA ARG A 355 19.88 8.28 -16.49
C ARG A 355 20.56 9.56 -16.87
N ASN A 356 20.00 10.22 -17.88
CA ASN A 356 20.46 11.56 -18.22
C ASN A 356 20.15 12.45 -17.02
N GLU A 357 21.21 13.02 -16.43
CA GLU A 357 21.10 14.22 -15.60
C GLU A 357 20.15 15.17 -16.31
N VAL A 358 19.22 15.78 -15.57
CA VAL A 358 18.33 16.76 -16.17
C VAL A 358 19.19 17.98 -16.48
N LYS A 359 19.80 17.99 -17.67
CA LYS A 359 20.57 19.12 -18.21
C LYS A 359 19.59 20.23 -18.51
N THR A 360 19.21 20.96 -17.48
CA THR A 360 18.47 22.20 -17.63
C THR A 360 19.48 23.33 -17.61
N ASP A 361 19.55 24.12 -18.68
CA ASP A 361 20.19 25.45 -18.64
C ASP A 361 19.45 26.40 -17.66
N GLN A 362 18.32 25.94 -17.15
CA GLN A 362 17.46 26.60 -16.18
C GLN A 362 17.89 26.23 -14.77
N SER A 363 17.82 27.18 -13.85
CA SER A 363 17.96 26.92 -12.42
C SER A 363 16.56 26.63 -11.84
N PRO A 364 16.20 25.37 -11.53
CA PRO A 364 14.89 25.06 -10.95
C PRO A 364 14.72 25.82 -9.65
N ILE A 365 13.52 26.35 -9.40
CA ILE A 365 13.21 27.06 -8.16
C ILE A 365 12.18 26.28 -7.35
N ILE A 366 12.28 26.36 -6.03
CA ILE A 366 11.26 25.82 -5.13
C ILE A 366 10.02 26.72 -5.25
N HIS A 367 9.00 26.23 -5.96
CA HIS A 367 7.78 26.97 -6.20
C HIS A 367 6.83 26.88 -5.02
N LYS A 368 6.60 25.66 -4.53
CA LYS A 368 5.64 25.41 -3.44
C LYS A 368 5.96 24.15 -2.65
N ILE A 369 5.71 24.21 -1.36
CA ILE A 369 5.75 23.06 -0.45
C ILE A 369 4.33 22.85 0.09
N TYR A 370 3.81 21.65 -0.09
CA TYR A 370 2.50 21.22 0.39
C TYR A 370 2.69 20.27 1.55
N ALA A 371 1.82 20.37 2.55
CA ALA A 371 1.72 19.41 3.64
C ALA A 371 0.28 18.90 3.76
N TYR A 372 0.15 17.61 4.04
CA TYR A 372 -1.11 16.91 4.14
C TYR A 372 -0.99 15.74 5.12
N GLU A 373 -2.13 15.26 5.62
CA GLU A 373 -2.18 14.06 6.44
C GLU A 373 -2.00 12.83 5.55
N GLU A 374 -0.90 12.11 5.75
CA GLU A 374 -0.62 10.84 5.10
C GLU A 374 -1.17 9.71 5.98
N PRO A 375 -2.02 8.80 5.45
CA PRO A 375 -2.54 7.69 6.23
C PRO A 375 -1.43 6.68 6.58
N THR A 376 -1.55 6.06 7.75
CA THR A 376 -0.75 4.90 8.13
C THR A 376 -1.63 3.66 8.27
N ASN A 377 -0.99 2.48 8.32
CA ASN A 377 -1.65 1.19 8.57
C ASN A 377 -2.46 1.11 9.87
N ALA A 378 -2.19 2.01 10.84
CA ALA A 378 -2.91 2.04 12.12
C ALA A 378 -4.15 2.95 12.12
N GLY A 379 -4.51 3.55 10.98
CA GLY A 379 -5.63 4.50 10.89
C GLY A 379 -5.37 5.84 11.58
N ILE A 380 -4.12 6.10 11.99
CA ILE A 380 -3.65 7.37 12.55
C ILE A 380 -2.82 8.08 11.46
N PRO A 381 -3.10 9.35 11.13
CA PRO A 381 -2.34 10.06 10.12
C PRO A 381 -0.94 10.44 10.62
N THR A 382 0.00 10.51 9.69
CA THR A 382 1.31 11.15 9.82
C THR A 382 1.40 12.33 8.84
N VAL A 383 2.55 12.99 8.78
CA VAL A 383 2.78 14.10 7.86
C VAL A 383 3.33 13.59 6.54
N GLY A 384 2.63 13.89 5.45
CA GLY A 384 3.16 13.86 4.09
C GLY A 384 3.53 15.26 3.62
N ALA A 385 4.70 15.42 3.00
CA ALA A 385 5.13 16.64 2.35
C ALA A 385 5.29 16.41 0.85
N ALA A 386 4.93 17.41 0.04
CA ALA A 386 5.23 17.41 -1.38
C ALA A 386 5.88 18.74 -1.78
N VAL A 387 6.97 18.67 -2.53
CA VAL A 387 7.71 19.84 -3.01
C VAL A 387 7.60 19.93 -4.52
N GLU A 388 7.28 21.12 -5.01
CA GLU A 388 7.22 21.45 -6.44
C GLU A 388 8.42 22.30 -6.85
N PHE A 389 9.23 21.75 -7.75
CA PHE A 389 10.32 22.46 -8.42
C PHE A 389 9.81 22.97 -9.76
N LEU A 390 9.79 24.28 -9.93
CA LEU A 390 9.41 24.93 -11.18
C LEU A 390 10.65 25.16 -12.03
N LEU A 391 10.57 24.73 -13.29
CA LEU A 391 11.53 25.04 -14.35
C LEU A 391 11.10 26.36 -15.03
N PRO A 392 11.76 27.51 -14.74
CA PRO A 392 11.22 28.84 -15.06
C PRO A 392 10.87 29.05 -16.53
N ASP A 393 11.73 28.64 -17.48
CA ASP A 393 11.48 28.95 -18.89
C ASP A 393 10.62 27.91 -19.60
N SER A 394 10.40 26.73 -19.01
CA SER A 394 9.45 25.72 -19.55
C SER A 394 8.06 25.78 -18.90
N GLY A 395 7.94 26.38 -17.71
CA GLY A 395 6.72 26.37 -16.90
C GLY A 395 6.37 24.99 -16.33
N VAL A 396 7.22 23.98 -16.50
CA VAL A 396 7.00 22.62 -15.99
C VAL A 396 7.29 22.57 -14.48
N ALA A 397 6.37 21.97 -13.72
CA ALA A 397 6.54 21.73 -12.29
C ALA A 397 6.79 20.24 -12.01
N LEU A 398 7.95 19.91 -11.46
CA LEU A 398 8.31 18.57 -10.99
C LEU A 398 7.88 18.42 -9.53
N LYS A 399 7.18 17.34 -9.18
CA LYS A 399 6.64 17.14 -7.84
C LYS A 399 7.24 15.92 -7.17
N PHE A 400 7.86 16.13 -6.02
CA PHE A 400 8.46 15.10 -5.18
C PHE A 400 7.70 14.98 -3.87
N ARG A 401 7.64 13.79 -3.29
CA ARG A 401 6.92 13.53 -2.04
C ARG A 401 7.82 12.86 -1.02
N GLY A 402 7.51 13.03 0.24
CA GLY A 402 8.10 12.31 1.35
C GLY A 402 7.09 12.18 2.49
N ALA A 403 7.03 11.01 3.11
CA ALA A 403 6.21 10.78 4.28
C ALA A 403 7.00 10.02 5.34
N THR A 404 6.77 10.39 6.60
CA THR A 404 7.48 9.81 7.75
C THR A 404 6.61 8.79 8.50
N PRO A 405 7.17 7.68 8.98
CA PRO A 405 6.47 6.78 9.88
C PRO A 405 6.27 7.38 11.30
N LEU A 406 5.30 6.85 12.04
CA LEU A 406 5.02 7.17 13.44
C LEU A 406 5.60 6.10 14.36
N GLY A 407 6.21 6.56 15.44
CA GLY A 407 6.67 5.73 16.54
C GLY A 407 5.63 5.48 17.62
N THR A 408 5.88 4.43 18.41
CA THR A 408 5.26 4.19 19.73
C THR A 408 6.32 4.08 20.83
N SER A 409 7.61 4.28 20.53
CA SER A 409 8.70 4.03 21.48
C SER A 409 8.78 5.09 22.58
N ALA A 410 9.27 4.66 23.73
CA ALA A 410 9.38 5.41 24.98
C ALA A 410 10.79 6.01 25.20
N GLY A 411 11.71 5.85 24.25
CA GLY A 411 13.10 6.24 24.41
C GLY A 411 13.26 7.71 24.80
N ALA A 412 13.87 7.97 25.95
CA ALA A 412 13.93 9.31 26.54
C ALA A 412 14.66 10.34 25.65
N GLY A 413 15.43 9.90 24.65
CA GLY A 413 16.21 10.72 23.70
C GLY A 413 15.64 10.84 22.29
N GLU A 414 14.48 10.24 21.99
CA GLU A 414 13.89 10.27 20.64
C GLU A 414 13.43 11.70 20.24
N ALA A 415 13.54 12.01 18.95
CA ALA A 415 12.93 13.19 18.35
C ALA A 415 11.40 13.13 18.42
N ILE A 416 10.76 14.27 18.72
CA ILE A 416 9.36 14.33 19.07
C ILE A 416 8.49 14.28 17.81
N HIS A 417 7.61 13.29 17.76
CA HIS A 417 6.50 13.27 16.83
C HIS A 417 5.42 14.25 17.31
N LEU A 418 5.27 15.38 16.62
CA LEU A 418 4.34 16.43 17.04
C LEU A 418 2.90 16.05 16.68
N VAL A 419 2.06 15.89 17.71
CA VAL A 419 0.64 15.51 17.62
C VAL A 419 -0.29 16.66 18.00
N ASP A 420 -1.58 16.52 17.68
CA ASP A 420 -2.61 17.53 17.96
C ASP A 420 -2.99 17.64 19.45
N ALA A 421 -2.79 16.59 20.26
CA ALA A 421 -3.13 16.59 21.69
C ALA A 421 -2.38 17.63 22.53
N VAL A 422 -1.23 18.10 22.06
CA VAL A 422 -0.41 19.11 22.72
C VAL A 422 -0.29 20.31 21.80
N PHE A 423 -0.37 21.51 22.37
CA PHE A 423 -0.31 22.77 21.64
C PHE A 423 0.40 23.83 22.46
N GLU A 424 0.85 24.90 21.81
CA GLU A 424 1.65 25.92 22.45
C GLU A 424 0.76 27.04 22.98
N ARG A 425 1.08 27.55 24.17
CA ARG A 425 0.33 28.65 24.79
C ARG A 425 0.26 29.87 23.88
N ALA A 426 1.35 30.13 23.16
CA ALA A 426 1.46 31.26 22.24
C ALA A 426 0.50 31.16 21.04
N GLU A 427 -0.01 29.96 20.72
CA GLU A 427 -0.97 29.76 19.62
C GLU A 427 -2.42 30.02 20.06
N TYR A 428 -2.71 29.84 21.35
CA TYR A 428 -4.06 29.97 21.92
C TYR A 428 -4.09 30.82 23.22
N PRO A 429 -3.45 32.00 23.27
CA PRO A 429 -3.29 32.74 24.52
C PRO A 429 -4.63 33.22 25.08
N GLU A 430 -5.55 33.66 24.21
CA GLU A 430 -6.86 34.15 24.64
C GLU A 430 -7.73 33.04 25.21
N VAL A 431 -7.82 31.89 24.52
CA VAL A 431 -8.59 30.72 24.97
C VAL A 431 -8.07 30.21 26.31
N ILE A 432 -6.75 30.08 26.47
CA ILE A 432 -6.12 29.61 27.71
C ILE A 432 -6.32 30.62 28.84
N ASN A 433 -6.25 31.93 28.56
CA ASN A 433 -6.47 32.96 29.58
C ASN A 433 -7.94 33.05 30.00
N ARG A 434 -8.90 32.74 29.11
CA ARG A 434 -10.34 32.72 29.43
C ARG A 434 -10.71 31.52 30.32
N HIS A 435 -10.11 30.35 30.08
CA HIS A 435 -10.45 29.09 30.78
C HIS A 435 -9.20 28.34 31.28
N PRO A 436 -8.35 28.94 32.12
CA PRO A 436 -7.06 28.35 32.53
C PRO A 436 -7.21 27.02 33.27
N GLU A 437 -8.33 26.79 33.95
CA GLU A 437 -8.63 25.58 34.71
C GLU A 437 -8.83 24.33 33.85
N LEU A 438 -9.05 24.48 32.54
CA LEU A 438 -9.28 23.35 31.63
C LEU A 438 -7.99 22.73 31.08
N PHE A 439 -6.85 23.37 31.35
CA PHE A 439 -5.58 23.03 30.73
C PHE A 439 -4.53 22.69 31.77
N VAL A 440 -3.66 21.75 31.41
CA VAL A 440 -2.47 21.39 32.17
C VAL A 440 -1.24 21.74 31.33
N GLU A 441 -0.33 22.50 31.93
CA GLU A 441 0.98 22.73 31.35
C GLU A 441 1.80 21.43 31.47
N ARG A 442 2.10 20.82 30.33
CA ARG A 442 2.87 19.58 30.25
C ARG A 442 4.37 19.86 30.29
N GLU A 443 4.77 20.95 29.65
CA GLU A 443 6.13 21.48 29.64
C GLU A 443 6.06 23.01 29.54
N PRO A 444 7.13 23.75 29.86
CA PRO A 444 7.12 25.22 29.78
C PRO A 444 6.62 25.72 28.42
N GLY A 445 5.44 26.36 28.43
CA GLY A 445 4.76 26.88 27.24
C GLY A 445 3.91 25.87 26.46
N VAL A 446 3.95 24.58 26.77
CA VAL A 446 3.19 23.51 26.09
C VAL A 446 2.03 23.04 26.95
N TYR A 447 0.82 23.15 26.42
CA TYR A 447 -0.43 22.88 27.10
C TYR A 447 -1.16 21.69 26.47
N ALA A 448 -1.93 21.00 27.29
CA ALA A 448 -2.91 20.01 26.88
C ALA A 448 -4.19 20.20 27.70
N PHE A 449 -5.32 19.69 27.23
CA PHE A 449 -6.50 19.63 28.07
C PHE A 449 -6.28 18.66 29.25
N GLU A 450 -6.90 18.96 30.38
CA GLU A 450 -6.95 18.03 31.51
C GLU A 450 -7.76 16.77 31.12
N GLU A 451 -7.28 15.58 31.49
CA GLU A 451 -7.82 14.30 31.03
C GLU A 451 -9.27 14.03 31.47
N SER A 452 -9.73 14.69 32.53
CA SER A 452 -11.10 14.59 33.03
C SER A 452 -12.14 15.38 32.23
N ILE A 453 -11.70 16.29 31.35
CA ILE A 453 -12.59 17.22 30.66
C ILE A 453 -13.34 16.52 29.52
N LYS A 454 -14.67 16.67 29.53
CA LYS A 454 -15.58 16.09 28.53
C LYS A 454 -16.11 17.17 27.59
N GLU A 455 -16.42 16.75 26.37
CA GLU A 455 -17.00 17.61 25.32
C GLU A 455 -18.26 18.36 25.78
N THR A 456 -19.09 17.74 26.62
CA THR A 456 -20.30 18.37 27.17
C THR A 456 -19.97 19.60 28.02
N GLN A 457 -18.91 19.53 28.83
CA GLN A 457 -18.47 20.64 29.67
C GLN A 457 -17.96 21.80 28.81
N ILE A 458 -17.23 21.49 27.72
CA ILE A 458 -16.77 22.51 26.77
C ILE A 458 -17.93 23.19 26.04
N LYS A 459 -18.93 22.41 25.59
CA LYS A 459 -20.13 22.94 24.90
C LYS A 459 -20.97 23.87 25.80
N GLU A 460 -21.02 23.60 27.11
CA GLU A 460 -21.75 24.42 28.07
C GLU A 460 -21.14 25.83 28.24
N LEU A 461 -19.82 25.97 28.03
CA LEU A 461 -19.10 27.25 28.13
C LEU A 461 -19.39 28.20 26.96
N LYS A 462 -19.98 27.71 25.86
CA LYS A 462 -20.37 28.50 24.66
C LYS A 462 -19.22 29.36 24.10
N ASP A 463 -18.01 28.84 24.15
CA ASP A 463 -16.81 29.44 23.53
C ASP A 463 -16.45 28.62 22.29
N ASP A 464 -16.76 29.17 21.11
CA ASP A 464 -16.58 28.47 19.83
C ASP A 464 -15.10 28.19 19.52
N GLU A 465 -14.18 29.04 19.98
CA GLU A 465 -12.73 28.85 19.80
C GLU A 465 -12.21 27.72 20.70
N LEU A 466 -12.67 27.68 21.95
CA LEU A 466 -12.38 26.59 22.88
C LEU A 466 -12.93 25.25 22.37
N LEU A 467 -14.17 25.25 21.84
CA LEU A 467 -14.79 24.06 21.26
C LEU A 467 -14.02 23.57 20.03
N ALA A 468 -13.64 24.47 19.12
CA ALA A 468 -12.84 24.11 17.95
C ALA A 468 -11.46 23.56 18.32
N LEU A 469 -10.80 24.14 19.34
CA LEU A 469 -9.55 23.63 19.88
C LEU A 469 -9.76 22.24 20.50
N PHE A 470 -10.81 22.05 21.31
CA PHE A 470 -11.14 20.76 21.91
C PHE A 470 -11.42 19.68 20.85
N GLU A 471 -12.25 19.97 19.85
CA GLU A 471 -12.54 19.05 18.74
C GLU A 471 -11.28 18.67 17.96
N ARG A 472 -10.36 19.63 17.77
CA ARG A 472 -9.08 19.40 17.11
C ARG A 472 -8.20 18.43 17.90
N VAL A 473 -8.01 18.67 19.21
CA VAL A 473 -7.14 17.82 20.04
C VAL A 473 -7.70 16.42 20.27
N GLN A 474 -8.99 16.19 20.03
CA GLN A 474 -9.62 14.87 20.17
C GLN A 474 -9.52 14.02 18.89
N ARG A 475 -9.09 14.59 17.76
CA ARG A 475 -8.93 13.87 16.50
C ARG A 475 -7.95 12.69 16.65
N TYR A 476 -8.39 11.51 16.20
CA TYR A 476 -7.60 10.26 16.24
C TYR A 476 -7.06 9.93 17.65
N ASP A 477 -7.90 10.07 18.68
CA ASP A 477 -7.50 9.90 20.09
C ASP A 477 -6.32 10.84 20.46
N GLY A 478 -6.34 12.06 19.90
CA GLY A 478 -5.31 13.09 20.06
C GLY A 478 -4.01 12.88 19.28
N LYS A 479 -3.98 11.88 18.39
CA LYS A 479 -2.80 11.55 17.57
C LYS A 479 -2.85 12.13 16.16
N GLY A 480 -3.76 13.08 15.89
CA GLY A 480 -3.72 13.87 14.66
C GLY A 480 -2.40 14.66 14.53
N CYS A 481 -2.09 15.17 13.34
CA CYS A 481 -0.81 15.85 13.07
C CYS A 481 -0.98 17.21 12.36
N LEU A 482 -2.12 17.87 12.55
CA LEU A 482 -2.39 19.18 11.96
C LEU A 482 -1.41 20.26 12.45
N ASN A 483 -0.93 20.17 13.69
CA ASN A 483 0.09 21.09 14.22
C ASN A 483 1.39 21.05 13.38
N ALA A 484 1.89 19.85 13.10
CA ALA A 484 3.08 19.66 12.26
C ALA A 484 2.84 20.10 10.80
N ILE A 485 1.65 19.85 10.25
CA ILE A 485 1.27 20.33 8.91
C ILE A 485 1.27 21.86 8.84
N GLU A 486 0.76 22.52 9.88
CA GLU A 486 0.71 23.97 9.94
C GLU A 486 2.12 24.58 10.08
N ASN A 487 3.02 23.93 10.82
CA ASN A 487 4.43 24.30 10.88
C ASN A 487 5.10 24.23 9.51
N ILE A 488 4.79 23.22 8.68
CA ILE A 488 5.27 23.19 7.29
C ILE A 488 4.77 24.42 6.53
N ARG A 489 3.48 24.74 6.63
CA ARG A 489 2.86 25.81 5.84
C ARG A 489 3.32 27.20 6.25
N THR A 490 3.48 27.45 7.54
CA THR A 490 3.67 28.78 8.10
C THR A 490 5.13 29.11 8.43
N VAL A 491 5.97 28.09 8.65
CA VAL A 491 7.37 28.27 9.03
C VAL A 491 8.32 27.74 7.97
N ILE A 492 8.18 26.46 7.59
CA ILE A 492 9.14 25.80 6.69
C ILE A 492 8.98 26.29 5.24
N ALA A 493 7.76 26.28 4.70
CA ALA A 493 7.50 26.63 3.30
C ALA A 493 7.98 28.04 2.92
N PRO A 494 7.74 29.10 3.74
CA PRO A 494 8.27 30.43 3.46
C PRO A 494 9.79 30.49 3.40
N ALA A 495 10.49 29.72 4.24
CA ALA A 495 11.96 29.72 4.29
C ALA A 495 12.61 29.15 3.02
N PHE A 496 11.90 28.31 2.27
CA PHE A 496 12.38 27.71 1.01
C PHE A 496 11.82 28.38 -0.25
N ALA A 497 10.82 29.26 -0.12
CA ALA A 497 10.13 29.86 -1.26
C ALA A 497 11.11 30.57 -2.20
N LYS A 498 11.02 30.28 -3.50
CA LYS A 498 11.83 30.87 -4.58
C LYS A 498 13.35 30.61 -4.48
N LYS A 499 13.82 29.77 -3.56
CA LYS A 499 15.24 29.37 -3.55
C LYS A 499 15.56 28.55 -4.79
N ILE A 500 16.75 28.79 -5.35
CA ILE A 500 17.30 28.05 -6.47
C ILE A 500 17.75 26.67 -5.96
N VAL A 501 17.19 25.60 -6.53
CA VAL A 501 17.40 24.22 -6.09
C VAL A 501 18.83 23.76 -6.36
N THR A 502 19.42 24.14 -7.51
CA THR A 502 20.80 23.75 -7.88
C THR A 502 21.87 24.32 -6.94
N GLY A 503 21.53 25.34 -6.15
CA GLY A 503 22.41 25.90 -5.12
C GLY A 503 22.26 25.26 -3.75
N LEU A 504 21.40 24.23 -3.59
CA LEU A 504 21.13 23.57 -2.32
C LEU A 504 21.68 22.15 -2.30
N THR A 505 22.35 21.80 -1.20
CA THR A 505 22.70 20.42 -0.87
C THR A 505 21.74 19.86 0.18
N LEU A 506 21.73 18.54 0.38
CA LEU A 506 20.95 17.92 1.46
C LEU A 506 21.31 18.52 2.83
N LYS A 507 22.61 18.73 3.06
CA LYS A 507 23.12 19.39 4.26
C LYS A 507 22.51 20.78 4.45
N ASP A 508 22.47 21.61 3.40
CA ASP A 508 21.95 22.98 3.50
C ASP A 508 20.45 22.97 3.83
N ILE A 509 19.70 22.03 3.27
CA ILE A 509 18.27 21.86 3.53
C ILE A 509 18.02 21.49 4.99
N ASP A 510 18.71 20.46 5.49
CA ASP A 510 18.55 20.02 6.88
C ASP A 510 19.08 21.08 7.86
N GLN A 511 20.14 21.81 7.51
CA GLN A 511 20.66 22.91 8.31
C GLN A 511 19.67 24.09 8.40
N ILE A 512 18.95 24.41 7.31
CA ILE A 512 17.85 25.39 7.32
C ILE A 512 16.73 24.89 8.24
N LEU A 513 16.31 23.63 8.11
CA LEU A 513 15.26 23.05 8.96
C LEU A 513 15.63 23.12 10.45
N LEU A 514 16.87 22.74 10.81
CA LEU A 514 17.36 22.80 12.19
C LEU A 514 17.50 24.24 12.70
N SER A 515 17.90 25.18 11.84
CA SER A 515 17.95 26.61 12.18
C SER A 515 16.54 27.16 12.46
N LEU A 516 15.52 26.74 11.70
CA LEU A 516 14.13 27.12 11.94
C LEU A 516 13.60 26.53 13.25
N GLU A 517 13.95 25.28 13.58
CA GLU A 517 13.60 24.65 14.86
C GLU A 517 14.14 25.48 16.03
N LEU A 518 15.41 25.88 15.96
CA LEU A 518 16.07 26.69 16.98
C LEU A 518 15.45 28.09 17.07
N HIS A 519 15.19 28.73 15.94
CA HIS A 519 14.55 30.05 15.88
C HIS A 519 13.13 30.04 16.47
N VAL A 520 12.35 28.98 16.24
CA VAL A 520 11.02 28.84 16.85
C VAL A 520 11.16 28.65 18.37
N ALA A 521 12.15 27.89 18.83
CA ALA A 521 12.45 27.74 20.26
C ALA A 521 12.83 29.08 20.92
N GLU A 522 13.65 29.91 20.26
CA GLU A 522 14.01 31.26 20.72
C GLU A 522 12.78 32.18 20.81
N ARG A 523 11.93 32.21 19.77
CA ARG A 523 10.67 32.99 19.78
C ARG A 523 9.71 32.54 20.87
N ARG A 524 9.71 31.25 21.20
CA ARG A 524 8.93 30.67 22.31
C ARG A 524 9.60 30.85 23.68
N SER A 525 10.74 31.55 23.75
CA SER A 525 11.51 31.77 24.98
C SER A 525 11.98 30.48 25.67
N LYS A 526 12.10 29.37 24.93
CA LYS A 526 12.61 28.09 25.45
C LYS A 526 14.14 28.07 25.58
N ILE A 527 14.82 28.92 24.79
CA ILE A 527 16.26 29.13 24.82
C ILE A 527 16.59 30.62 24.65
N ASN A 528 17.82 31.00 24.96
CA ASN A 528 18.29 32.39 24.84
C ASN A 528 19.78 32.44 24.42
N ASN A 529 20.33 33.64 24.25
CA ASN A 529 21.72 33.83 23.78
C ASN A 529 22.80 33.28 24.74
N SER A 530 22.46 32.96 25.99
CA SER A 530 23.38 32.34 26.96
C SER A 530 23.29 30.81 27.01
N THR A 531 22.34 30.21 26.28
CA THR A 531 22.16 28.75 26.16
C THR A 531 23.42 28.12 25.56
N SER A 532 23.89 27.02 26.17
CA SER A 532 25.10 26.33 25.73
C SER A 532 24.95 25.72 24.33
N VAL A 533 26.07 25.49 23.62
CA VAL A 533 26.04 24.87 22.28
C VAL A 533 25.40 23.48 22.32
N ASP A 534 25.71 22.67 23.34
CA ASP A 534 25.17 21.32 23.48
C ASP A 534 23.66 21.34 23.73
N GLU A 535 23.17 22.30 24.51
CA GLU A 535 21.73 22.46 24.76
C GLU A 535 21.00 22.95 23.50
N ARG A 536 21.59 23.84 22.70
CA ARG A 536 21.03 24.23 21.39
C ARG A 536 20.97 23.05 20.43
N ILE A 537 22.02 22.22 20.40
CA ILE A 537 22.02 20.97 19.62
C ILE A 537 20.93 20.02 20.13
N HIS A 538 20.77 19.89 21.44
CA HIS A 538 19.72 19.06 22.02
C HIS A 538 18.33 19.51 21.56
N VAL A 539 18.03 20.81 21.61
CA VAL A 539 16.75 21.37 21.11
C VAL A 539 16.53 21.02 19.64
N MET A 540 17.55 21.20 18.79
CA MET A 540 17.48 20.86 17.36
C MET A 540 17.29 19.35 17.11
N GLN A 541 17.92 18.49 17.92
CA GLN A 541 17.76 17.04 17.83
C GLN A 541 16.39 16.57 18.32
N ARG A 542 15.82 17.25 19.32
CA ARG A 542 14.49 16.96 19.88
C ARG A 542 13.34 17.29 18.94
N LYS A 543 13.47 18.34 18.12
CA LYS A 543 12.46 18.73 17.11
C LYS A 543 11.08 18.96 17.71
N GLN A 544 11.05 19.46 18.94
CA GLN A 544 9.82 19.65 19.69
C GLN A 544 8.94 20.75 19.10
N ASN A 545 9.54 21.73 18.41
CA ASN A 545 8.83 22.94 18.04
C ASN A 545 8.17 22.82 16.66
N LEU A 546 8.92 22.36 15.65
CA LEU A 546 8.42 22.09 14.30
C LEU A 546 7.80 20.70 14.18
N GLY A 547 8.29 19.74 14.95
CA GLY A 547 7.93 18.33 14.85
C GLY A 547 8.87 17.58 13.91
N MET A 548 9.39 16.45 14.38
CA MET A 548 10.20 15.55 13.56
C MET A 548 9.46 15.12 12.29
N ASN A 549 8.16 14.88 12.40
CA ASN A 549 7.31 14.50 11.29
C ASN A 549 7.19 15.58 10.20
N ALA A 550 7.24 16.86 10.58
CA ALA A 550 7.32 17.93 9.61
C ALA A 550 8.69 17.96 8.91
N MET A 551 9.77 17.93 9.71
CA MET A 551 11.14 18.09 9.22
C MET A 551 11.58 16.93 8.33
N LEU A 552 11.38 15.67 8.77
CA LEU A 552 11.81 14.49 8.01
C LEU A 552 11.06 14.37 6.69
N SER A 553 9.75 14.63 6.67
CA SER A 553 8.96 14.57 5.43
C SER A 553 9.41 15.61 4.40
N VAL A 554 9.75 16.83 4.83
CA VAL A 554 10.30 17.87 3.95
C VAL A 554 11.72 17.51 3.49
N SER A 555 12.59 17.10 4.42
CA SER A 555 13.96 16.63 4.14
C SER A 555 13.94 15.53 3.06
N LEU A 556 13.07 14.53 3.22
CA LEU A 556 12.92 13.42 2.27
C LEU A 556 12.40 13.86 0.90
N ALA A 557 11.35 14.68 0.87
CA ALA A 557 10.79 15.18 -0.39
C ALA A 557 11.80 16.03 -1.18
N MET A 558 12.55 16.88 -0.48
CA MET A 558 13.62 17.69 -1.05
C MET A 558 14.77 16.83 -1.56
N ALA A 559 15.23 15.86 -0.76
CA ALA A 559 16.33 14.96 -1.10
C ALA A 559 16.04 14.16 -2.37
N ARG A 560 14.81 13.65 -2.52
CA ARG A 560 14.35 12.99 -3.75
C ARG A 560 14.39 13.92 -4.96
N GLY A 561 14.01 15.18 -4.77
CA GLY A 561 14.10 16.19 -5.81
C GLY A 561 15.55 16.48 -6.22
N LEU A 562 16.46 16.64 -5.25
CA LEU A 562 17.89 16.85 -5.52
C LEU A 562 18.51 15.64 -6.25
N ALA A 563 18.23 14.42 -5.79
CA ALA A 563 18.68 13.20 -6.44
C ALA A 563 18.17 13.12 -7.88
N HIS A 564 16.89 13.40 -8.10
CA HIS A 564 16.31 13.39 -9.45
C HIS A 564 16.98 14.39 -10.39
N LEU A 565 17.27 15.61 -9.95
CA LEU A 565 17.96 16.61 -10.78
C LEU A 565 19.37 16.15 -11.17
N LYS A 566 20.06 15.42 -10.29
CA LYS A 566 21.36 14.78 -10.56
C LYS A 566 21.24 13.50 -11.42
N GLY A 567 20.04 13.07 -11.80
CA GLY A 567 19.83 11.80 -12.50
C GLY A 567 20.03 10.56 -11.62
N GLN A 568 19.96 10.71 -10.30
CA GLN A 568 20.25 9.70 -9.30
C GLN A 568 18.99 9.21 -8.56
N ASP A 569 19.04 7.99 -8.03
CA ASP A 569 18.14 7.56 -6.96
C ASP A 569 18.59 8.16 -5.62
N LEU A 570 17.67 8.20 -4.64
CA LEU A 570 17.97 8.75 -3.33
C LEU A 570 19.14 8.03 -2.64
N TYR A 571 19.20 6.70 -2.69
CA TYR A 571 20.28 5.93 -2.04
C TYR A 571 21.67 6.28 -2.59
N GLU A 572 21.76 6.67 -3.87
CA GLU A 572 23.01 7.03 -4.53
C GLU A 572 23.52 8.36 -3.96
N MET A 573 22.65 9.37 -3.94
CA MET A 573 22.97 10.67 -3.36
C MET A 573 23.35 10.56 -1.88
N LEU A 574 22.62 9.77 -1.08
CA LEU A 574 22.94 9.56 0.34
C LEU A 574 24.32 8.91 0.51
N ARG A 575 24.67 7.94 -0.34
CA ARG A 575 25.99 7.31 -0.30
C ARG A 575 27.10 8.29 -0.69
N GLU A 576 26.91 9.09 -1.72
CA GLU A 576 27.89 10.10 -2.13
C GLU A 576 28.20 11.10 -1.00
N GLU A 577 27.17 11.59 -0.31
CA GLU A 577 27.34 12.46 0.86
C GLU A 577 28.17 11.77 1.96
N MET A 578 27.90 10.49 2.24
CA MET A 578 28.69 9.71 3.21
C MET A 578 30.16 9.58 2.79
N LEU A 579 30.42 9.20 1.53
CA LEU A 579 31.77 9.02 1.01
C LEU A 579 32.57 10.32 1.04
N ALA A 580 31.95 11.44 0.67
CA ALA A 580 32.57 12.77 0.70
C ALA A 580 32.95 13.20 2.13
N ILE A 581 32.10 12.92 3.13
CA ILE A 581 32.42 13.19 4.54
C ILE A 581 33.62 12.35 4.99
N ILE A 582 33.63 11.06 4.65
CA ILE A 582 34.72 10.14 5.02
C ILE A 582 36.04 10.57 4.36
N GLU A 583 36.04 10.92 3.08
CA GLU A 583 37.22 11.44 2.36
C GLU A 583 37.83 12.64 3.05
N LYS A 584 36.99 13.62 3.38
CA LYS A 584 37.43 14.84 4.06
C LYS A 584 38.01 14.52 5.44
N LEU A 585 37.38 13.63 6.21
CA LEU A 585 37.91 13.16 7.50
C LEU A 585 39.25 12.44 7.36
N ALA A 586 39.35 11.52 6.41
CA ALA A 586 40.56 10.75 6.17
C ALA A 586 41.73 11.68 5.78
N GLN A 587 41.48 12.64 4.89
CA GLN A 587 42.45 13.65 4.49
C GLN A 587 42.92 14.51 5.67
N MET A 588 42.00 15.00 6.51
CA MET A 588 42.32 15.81 7.70
C MET A 588 43.16 15.06 8.74
N ASN A 589 43.08 13.72 8.75
CA ASN A 589 43.79 12.87 9.70
C ASN A 589 44.97 12.10 9.05
N ASN A 590 45.36 12.45 7.81
CA ASN A 590 46.43 11.80 7.04
C ASN A 590 46.25 10.27 6.87
N ILE A 591 45.02 9.81 6.74
CA ILE A 591 44.68 8.41 6.48
C ILE A 591 44.38 8.23 4.99
N LYS A 592 45.02 7.23 4.37
CA LYS A 592 44.77 6.88 2.98
C LYS A 592 43.58 5.93 2.87
N ILE A 593 42.71 6.18 1.90
CA ILE A 593 41.64 5.25 1.52
C ILE A 593 42.25 4.20 0.59
N GLY A 594 42.05 2.92 0.92
CA GLY A 594 42.72 1.78 0.26
C GLY A 594 42.18 1.40 -1.12
N GLY A 595 41.16 2.09 -1.62
CA GLY A 595 40.47 1.77 -2.87
C GLY A 595 39.20 2.60 -3.05
N SER A 596 38.33 2.18 -3.97
CA SER A 596 37.07 2.87 -4.30
C SER A 596 35.82 2.12 -3.81
N ARG A 597 35.97 1.01 -3.09
CA ARG A 597 34.83 0.24 -2.57
C ARG A 597 34.34 0.87 -1.27
N PHE A 598 33.04 0.78 -0.99
CA PHE A 598 32.45 1.27 0.26
C PHE A 598 33.21 0.79 1.52
N ASN A 599 33.64 -0.48 1.55
CA ASN A 599 34.42 -1.02 2.67
C ASN A 599 35.79 -0.35 2.85
N ASP A 600 36.43 0.16 1.80
CA ASP A 600 37.69 0.90 1.90
C ASP A 600 37.50 2.22 2.66
N TYR A 601 36.37 2.90 2.42
CA TYR A 601 35.97 4.12 3.11
C TYR A 601 35.61 3.82 4.57
N VAL A 602 34.82 2.78 4.81
CA VAL A 602 34.47 2.35 6.18
C VAL A 602 35.74 2.00 6.98
N ASN A 603 36.70 1.29 6.39
CA ASN A 603 37.97 0.98 7.04
C ASN A 603 38.79 2.25 7.33
N ALA A 604 38.84 3.20 6.40
CA ALA A 604 39.47 4.50 6.63
C ALA A 604 38.80 5.25 7.78
N LEU A 605 37.45 5.25 7.86
CA LEU A 605 36.70 5.88 8.94
C LEU A 605 36.97 5.23 10.30
N LYS A 606 37.09 3.90 10.37
CA LYS A 606 37.49 3.19 11.59
C LYS A 606 38.89 3.62 12.05
N ASN A 607 39.84 3.71 11.13
CA ASN A 607 41.19 4.19 11.43
C ASN A 607 41.20 5.64 11.91
N VAL A 608 40.35 6.50 11.33
CA VAL A 608 40.15 7.89 11.78
C VAL A 608 39.65 7.89 13.22
N ASN A 609 38.61 7.10 13.51
CA ASN A 609 38.04 7.03 14.85
C ASN A 609 39.07 6.57 15.89
N GLN A 610 39.83 5.51 15.60
CA GLN A 610 40.92 5.04 16.47
C GLN A 610 41.94 6.14 16.77
N GLY A 611 42.35 6.90 15.75
CA GLY A 611 43.26 8.03 15.92
C GLY A 611 42.66 9.19 16.74
N LEU A 612 41.36 9.44 16.61
CA LEU A 612 40.64 10.45 17.39
C LEU A 612 40.50 10.05 18.87
N GLU A 613 40.15 8.79 19.13
CA GLU A 613 40.03 8.26 20.49
C GLU A 613 41.38 8.28 21.22
N ALA A 614 42.47 7.95 20.54
CA ALA A 614 43.82 8.08 21.09
C ALA A 614 44.18 9.53 21.48
N GLN A 615 43.49 10.53 20.92
CA GLN A 615 43.63 11.95 21.26
C GLN A 615 42.56 12.43 22.26
N GLY A 616 41.70 11.54 22.77
CA GLY A 616 40.59 11.89 23.65
C GLY A 616 39.45 12.65 22.94
N LYS A 617 39.36 12.61 21.61
CA LYS A 617 38.29 13.25 20.83
C LYS A 617 37.20 12.25 20.47
N LYS A 618 35.94 12.70 20.46
CA LYS A 618 34.80 11.86 20.07
C LYS A 618 34.44 12.08 18.60
N LEU A 619 34.27 10.99 17.85
CA LEU A 619 33.95 11.06 16.41
C LEU A 619 32.68 11.86 16.10
N HIS A 620 31.61 11.70 16.88
CA HIS A 620 30.36 12.44 16.65
C HIS A 620 30.55 13.96 16.77
N GLU A 621 31.30 14.44 17.77
CA GLU A 621 31.63 15.87 17.93
C GLU A 621 32.45 16.39 16.73
N VAL A 622 33.40 15.59 16.24
CA VAL A 622 34.22 15.93 15.07
C VAL A 622 33.38 15.97 13.80
N LEU A 623 32.47 15.01 13.60
CA LEU A 623 31.54 14.98 12.47
C LEU A 623 30.63 16.22 12.48
N ARG A 624 29.99 16.52 13.61
CA ARG A 624 29.15 17.72 13.77
C ARG A 624 29.90 19.00 13.41
N LYS A 625 31.15 19.13 13.87
CA LYS A 625 32.01 20.29 13.57
C LYS A 625 32.42 20.34 12.10
N LEU A 626 32.74 19.20 11.50
CA LEU A 626 33.21 19.10 10.12
C LEU A 626 32.11 19.45 9.11
N THR A 627 30.91 18.93 9.36
CA THR A 627 29.76 19.16 8.49
C THR A 627 29.15 20.52 8.75
N GLY A 628 29.21 21.02 9.99
CA GLY A 628 28.57 22.27 10.39
C GLY A 628 27.04 22.17 10.41
N ILE A 629 26.48 20.95 10.49
CA ILE A 629 25.03 20.72 10.42
C ILE A 629 24.23 21.50 11.48
N TYR A 630 24.84 21.79 12.63
CA TYR A 630 24.25 22.56 13.72
C TYR A 630 24.71 24.03 13.76
N SER A 631 25.34 24.53 12.70
CA SER A 631 25.65 25.96 12.58
C SER A 631 24.45 26.74 12.06
N GLU A 632 24.24 27.97 12.54
CA GLU A 632 23.14 28.82 12.09
C GLU A 632 23.28 29.16 10.60
N ALA A 633 22.35 28.69 9.77
CA ALA A 633 22.29 29.00 8.34
C ALA A 633 21.17 29.99 7.96
N TYR A 634 20.30 30.35 8.92
CA TYR A 634 19.16 31.22 8.68
C TYR A 634 19.09 32.33 9.72
N ARG A 635 18.99 33.59 9.25
CA ARG A 635 18.68 34.78 10.06
C ARG A 635 17.47 35.49 9.45
N GLU A 636 16.60 36.09 10.27
CA GLU A 636 15.41 36.83 9.80
C GLU A 636 15.72 37.92 8.75
N SER A 637 16.98 38.41 8.69
CA SER A 637 17.44 39.33 7.64
C SER A 637 17.43 38.76 6.23
N ASP A 638 17.37 37.43 6.07
CA ASP A 638 17.46 36.73 4.78
C ASP A 638 16.08 36.41 4.15
N GLY A 639 14.99 36.79 4.82
CA GLY A 639 13.63 36.62 4.33
C GLY A 639 12.67 37.49 5.12
N ASP A 640 12.16 38.53 4.47
CA ASP A 640 11.19 39.43 5.06
C ASP A 640 9.91 38.67 5.45
N LEU A 641 9.73 38.39 6.73
CA LEU A 641 8.50 37.82 7.30
C LEU A 641 7.38 38.88 7.40
N SER A 642 7.58 40.09 6.86
CA SER A 642 6.57 41.18 6.81
C SER A 642 5.31 40.86 6.00
N TRP A 643 5.30 39.76 5.22
CA TRP A 643 4.12 39.36 4.44
C TRP A 643 2.88 39.04 5.30
N ARG A 644 3.02 38.94 6.63
CA ARG A 644 1.92 38.76 7.58
C ARG A 644 1.00 39.98 7.76
N ALA A 645 1.34 41.17 7.22
CA ALA A 645 0.59 42.39 7.51
C ALA A 645 -0.36 42.91 6.39
N GLU A 646 -0.29 42.42 5.15
CA GLU A 646 -1.11 42.98 4.04
C GLU A 646 -2.18 42.05 3.46
N HIS A 647 -2.29 40.79 3.91
CA HIS A 647 -3.28 39.84 3.36
C HIS A 647 -4.26 39.22 4.38
N ILE A 648 -4.45 39.90 5.52
CA ILE A 648 -5.61 39.67 6.40
C ILE A 648 -6.45 40.95 6.43
N GLN A 649 -6.94 41.37 5.27
CA GLN A 649 -8.13 42.22 5.12
C GLN A 649 -8.42 42.39 3.63
N GLU A 650 -9.26 41.49 3.10
CA GLU A 650 -10.34 41.76 2.13
C GLU A 650 -10.74 40.43 1.48
N GLY A 651 -11.95 39.97 1.82
CA GLY A 651 -12.58 38.90 1.09
C GLY A 651 -13.05 39.44 -0.26
N GLU A 652 -12.29 39.17 -1.33
CA GLU A 652 -12.81 39.29 -2.69
C GLU A 652 -12.85 37.95 -3.42
N LYS A 653 -14.03 37.70 -3.98
CA LYS A 653 -14.45 36.50 -4.69
C LYS A 653 -13.57 36.29 -5.93
N ALA A 654 -13.00 35.08 -6.05
CA ALA A 654 -12.32 34.63 -7.26
C ALA A 654 -13.26 34.72 -8.48
N THR A 655 -12.98 35.66 -9.37
CA THR A 655 -13.54 35.76 -10.71
C THR A 655 -12.70 34.89 -11.65
N VAL A 656 -13.37 34.03 -12.41
CA VAL A 656 -12.77 33.13 -13.40
C VAL A 656 -12.58 33.91 -14.71
N ILE A 657 -11.33 34.14 -15.12
CA ILE A 657 -11.00 34.67 -16.46
C ILE A 657 -10.73 33.47 -17.38
N SER A 658 -11.47 33.40 -18.48
CA SER A 658 -11.33 32.43 -19.58
C SER A 658 -10.28 32.87 -20.59
N PRO A 659 -9.40 31.99 -21.10
CA PRO A 659 -8.57 32.29 -22.27
C PRO A 659 -9.28 31.90 -23.56
N THR A 660 -9.26 32.84 -24.49
CA THR A 660 -9.65 32.76 -25.90
C THR A 660 -8.71 31.87 -26.72
N THR A 661 -9.27 31.16 -27.69
CA THR A 661 -8.59 30.42 -28.77
C THR A 661 -8.14 31.37 -29.87
N ASP A 662 -6.93 31.18 -30.40
CA ASP A 662 -6.58 31.64 -31.74
C ASP A 662 -5.76 30.55 -32.45
N ASP A 663 -6.17 30.24 -33.67
CA ASP A 663 -5.67 29.17 -34.54
C ASP A 663 -4.44 29.62 -35.35
N GLY A 664 -3.54 28.67 -35.67
CA GLY A 664 -2.45 28.90 -36.61
C GLY A 664 -1.76 27.60 -37.05
N ALA A 665 -1.99 27.21 -38.31
CA ALA A 665 -1.56 25.97 -38.94
C ALA A 665 -0.07 25.94 -39.39
N VAL A 666 0.42 24.74 -39.74
CA VAL A 666 1.09 24.37 -41.03
C VAL A 666 2.32 23.43 -40.88
N ALA A 667 2.25 22.35 -41.69
CA ALA A 667 3.28 21.58 -42.41
C ALA A 667 4.13 20.49 -41.72
N GLU A 668 3.87 19.26 -42.21
CA GLU A 668 4.78 18.11 -42.24
C GLU A 668 5.92 18.33 -43.25
N THR A 669 7.11 17.80 -42.93
CA THR A 669 8.12 17.38 -43.92
C THR A 669 8.83 16.10 -43.41
N GLU A 670 8.77 15.01 -44.17
CA GLU A 670 9.63 13.82 -44.00
C GLU A 670 11.04 14.09 -44.57
N PRO A 671 12.08 13.39 -44.07
CA PRO A 671 12.85 12.51 -44.98
C PRO A 671 13.52 11.29 -44.24
N PRO A 672 14.47 10.53 -44.83
CA PRO A 672 14.25 9.20 -45.41
C PRO A 672 14.95 8.04 -44.65
N SER A 673 14.58 6.82 -45.06
CA SER A 673 15.02 5.51 -44.58
C SER A 673 16.53 5.23 -44.58
N VAL A 674 17.05 4.65 -43.48
CA VAL A 674 18.21 3.72 -43.50
C VAL A 674 18.00 2.61 -42.46
N SER A 675 18.24 1.36 -42.86
CA SER A 675 18.02 0.10 -42.14
C SER A 675 19.06 -0.21 -41.06
N THR A 676 18.65 -0.59 -39.82
CA THR A 676 19.47 -1.34 -38.83
C THR A 676 18.63 -1.89 -37.64
N PRO A 677 19.18 -2.75 -36.75
CA PRO A 677 18.68 -4.06 -36.31
C PRO A 677 17.51 -4.06 -35.30
N VAL A 678 16.83 -5.22 -35.18
CA VAL A 678 15.57 -5.46 -34.47
C VAL A 678 15.61 -5.01 -32.98
N ARG A 679 14.76 -4.04 -32.64
CA ARG A 679 14.55 -3.48 -31.29
C ARG A 679 13.65 -4.37 -30.40
N PRO A 680 13.81 -4.34 -29.06
CA PRO A 680 12.84 -4.92 -28.12
C PRO A 680 11.50 -4.17 -28.26
N GLY A 681 10.58 -4.75 -29.03
CA GLY A 681 9.32 -4.11 -29.43
C GLY A 681 8.87 -4.44 -30.85
N ALA A 682 9.69 -5.11 -31.65
CA ALA A 682 9.29 -5.64 -32.96
C ALA A 682 8.73 -7.07 -32.88
N LEU A 683 8.03 -7.49 -33.93
CA LEU A 683 7.63 -8.88 -34.14
C LEU A 683 8.87 -9.73 -34.42
N THR A 684 8.86 -10.97 -33.92
CA THR A 684 9.84 -11.98 -34.29
C THR A 684 9.47 -12.61 -35.64
N VAL A 685 10.43 -13.20 -36.35
CA VAL A 685 10.21 -13.91 -37.62
C VAL A 685 9.14 -15.02 -37.48
N GLU A 686 9.10 -15.67 -36.32
CA GLU A 686 8.12 -16.72 -36.02
C GLU A 686 6.71 -16.14 -35.80
N GLU A 687 6.60 -15.01 -35.09
CA GLU A 687 5.32 -14.28 -34.91
C GLU A 687 4.79 -13.73 -36.23
N GLU A 688 5.65 -13.18 -37.09
CA GLU A 688 5.27 -12.75 -38.44
C GLU A 688 4.71 -13.90 -39.26
N SER A 689 5.33 -15.08 -39.19
CA SER A 689 4.84 -16.29 -39.86
C SER A 689 3.48 -16.75 -39.32
N TRP A 690 3.26 -16.71 -37.99
CA TRP A 690 1.97 -17.08 -37.39
C TRP A 690 0.87 -16.07 -37.73
N ILE A 691 1.18 -14.77 -37.66
CA ILE A 691 0.26 -13.69 -38.03
C ILE A 691 -0.12 -13.82 -39.51
N ALA A 692 0.84 -14.07 -40.40
CA ALA A 692 0.55 -14.24 -41.83
C ALA A 692 -0.42 -15.40 -42.10
N GLY A 693 -0.25 -16.54 -41.41
CA GLY A 693 -1.17 -17.67 -41.51
C GLY A 693 -2.59 -17.35 -41.04
N VAL A 694 -2.73 -16.72 -39.86
CA VAL A 694 -4.05 -16.36 -39.32
C VAL A 694 -4.73 -15.22 -40.08
N ASN A 695 -3.96 -14.28 -40.60
CA ASN A 695 -4.46 -13.21 -41.47
C ASN A 695 -4.99 -13.76 -42.79
N THR A 696 -4.31 -14.77 -43.36
CA THR A 696 -4.77 -15.45 -44.58
C THR A 696 -6.03 -16.26 -44.32
N ASP A 697 -6.11 -16.97 -43.18
CA ASP A 697 -7.33 -17.65 -42.73
C ASP A 697 -8.49 -16.65 -42.57
N LEU A 698 -8.26 -15.51 -41.92
CA LEU A 698 -9.25 -14.44 -41.76
C LEU A 698 -9.71 -13.88 -43.11
N PHE A 699 -8.79 -13.58 -44.01
CA PHE A 699 -9.13 -13.04 -45.32
C PHE A 699 -9.97 -14.03 -46.14
N ALA A 700 -9.61 -15.31 -46.14
CA ALA A 700 -10.38 -16.34 -46.85
C ALA A 700 -11.81 -16.47 -46.31
N VAL A 701 -11.99 -16.49 -44.99
CA VAL A 701 -13.33 -16.69 -44.39
C VAL A 701 -14.24 -15.45 -44.50
N TYR A 702 -13.67 -14.25 -44.57
CA TYR A 702 -14.44 -13.01 -44.73
C TYR A 702 -14.61 -12.56 -46.18
N ARG A 703 -13.79 -13.07 -47.12
CA ARG A 703 -13.97 -12.86 -48.56
C ARG A 703 -14.95 -13.85 -49.17
N ASP A 704 -14.85 -15.13 -48.82
CA ASP A 704 -15.68 -16.19 -49.38
C ASP A 704 -16.91 -16.43 -48.48
N GLU A 705 -18.06 -16.81 -49.02
CA GLU A 705 -19.27 -17.14 -48.24
C GLU A 705 -19.06 -18.45 -47.45
N THR A 706 -18.35 -18.35 -46.32
CA THR A 706 -18.04 -19.48 -45.45
C THR A 706 -19.07 -19.64 -44.33
N ASP A 707 -19.24 -20.85 -43.80
CA ASP A 707 -20.15 -21.10 -42.69
C ASP A 707 -19.66 -20.46 -41.39
N ARG A 708 -20.61 -20.22 -40.48
CA ARG A 708 -20.39 -19.50 -39.22
C ARG A 708 -19.37 -20.18 -38.30
N VAL A 709 -19.26 -21.52 -38.31
CA VAL A 709 -18.33 -22.24 -37.44
C VAL A 709 -16.90 -22.04 -37.93
N THR A 710 -16.69 -22.05 -39.24
CA THR A 710 -15.39 -21.81 -39.87
C THR A 710 -14.89 -20.38 -39.60
N ARG A 711 -15.75 -19.36 -39.73
CA ARG A 711 -15.43 -17.96 -39.36
C ARG A 711 -15.05 -17.82 -37.89
N HIS A 712 -15.83 -18.44 -37.00
CA HIS A 712 -15.59 -18.37 -35.56
C HIS A 712 -14.25 -19.00 -35.15
N ASN A 713 -13.86 -20.11 -35.78
CA ASN A 713 -12.56 -20.76 -35.55
C ASN A 713 -11.39 -19.88 -36.00
N ALA A 714 -11.49 -19.20 -37.14
CA ALA A 714 -10.47 -18.25 -37.60
C ALA A 714 -10.34 -17.05 -36.65
N LEU A 715 -11.48 -16.53 -36.16
CA LEU A 715 -11.53 -15.42 -35.22
C LEU A 715 -10.94 -15.78 -33.84
N HIS A 716 -11.16 -17.00 -33.36
CA HIS A 716 -10.53 -17.50 -32.13
C HIS A 716 -8.99 -17.59 -32.25
N LYS A 717 -8.47 -18.04 -33.39
CA LYS A 717 -7.02 -18.06 -33.66
C LYS A 717 -6.45 -16.63 -33.63
N TYR A 718 -7.14 -15.68 -34.22
CA TYR A 718 -6.77 -14.25 -34.22
C TYR A 718 -6.66 -13.64 -32.82
N ILE A 719 -7.67 -13.85 -31.96
CA ILE A 719 -7.63 -13.36 -30.57
C ILE A 719 -6.47 -14.00 -29.79
N LYS A 720 -6.25 -15.30 -29.98
CA LYS A 720 -5.20 -16.04 -29.27
C LYS A 720 -3.80 -15.53 -29.62
N ILE A 721 -3.54 -15.19 -30.89
CA ILE A 721 -2.28 -14.58 -31.30
C ILE A 721 -2.10 -13.21 -30.65
N LYS A 722 -3.12 -12.34 -30.65
CA LYS A 722 -3.07 -11.04 -29.99
C LYS A 722 -2.78 -11.15 -28.49
N GLN A 723 -3.38 -12.14 -27.81
CA GLN A 723 -3.11 -12.40 -26.39
C GLN A 723 -1.67 -12.87 -26.13
N ASN A 724 -1.11 -13.71 -27.00
CA ASN A 724 0.27 -14.18 -26.87
C ASN A 724 1.27 -13.04 -27.06
N ILE A 725 1.06 -12.17 -28.06
CA ILE A 725 1.88 -10.98 -28.30
C ILE A 725 1.77 -10.03 -27.10
N ALA A 726 0.56 -9.74 -26.61
CA ALA A 726 0.34 -8.86 -25.46
C ALA A 726 0.98 -9.39 -24.16
N ARG A 727 0.96 -10.71 -23.93
CA ARG A 727 1.64 -11.34 -22.78
C ARG A 727 3.15 -11.18 -22.87
N ARG A 728 3.74 -11.33 -24.06
CA ARG A 728 5.19 -11.14 -24.27
C ARG A 728 5.60 -9.68 -24.07
N THR A 729 4.78 -8.73 -24.51
CA THR A 729 5.09 -7.30 -24.41
C THR A 729 4.63 -6.67 -23.10
N GLU A 730 4.04 -7.44 -22.16
CA GLU A 730 3.52 -7.01 -20.85
C GLU A 730 2.58 -5.78 -20.90
N ARG A 731 1.95 -5.52 -22.05
CA ARG A 731 1.06 -4.38 -22.27
C ARG A 731 -0.30 -4.83 -22.74
N PHE A 732 -1.33 -4.25 -22.13
CA PHE A 732 -2.72 -4.47 -22.49
C PHE A 732 -3.07 -3.64 -23.73
N GLY A 733 -3.08 -4.24 -24.91
CA GLY A 733 -3.47 -3.57 -26.14
C GLY A 733 -4.99 -3.46 -26.26
N ILE A 734 -5.54 -2.26 -26.05
CA ILE A 734 -6.91 -1.94 -26.50
C ILE A 734 -6.81 -1.56 -27.99
N VAL A 735 -6.67 -2.57 -28.84
CA VAL A 735 -6.93 -2.39 -30.27
C VAL A 735 -8.33 -2.94 -30.50
N ASN A 736 -9.29 -2.08 -30.86
CA ASN A 736 -10.59 -2.52 -31.37
C ASN A 736 -10.34 -3.65 -32.39
N ASN A 737 -11.07 -4.77 -32.31
CA ASN A 737 -10.90 -5.86 -33.27
C ASN A 737 -11.56 -5.54 -34.63
N ARG A 738 -11.31 -4.33 -35.13
CA ARG A 738 -11.77 -3.85 -36.42
C ARG A 738 -10.71 -4.14 -37.48
N VAL A 739 -11.18 -4.67 -38.59
CA VAL A 739 -10.41 -4.96 -39.79
C VAL A 739 -11.09 -4.28 -40.96
N PHE A 740 -10.37 -4.01 -42.04
CA PHE A 740 -10.93 -3.31 -43.19
C PHE A 740 -10.78 -4.18 -44.40
N ILE A 741 -11.89 -4.48 -45.08
CA ILE A 741 -11.86 -5.33 -46.28
C ILE A 741 -12.26 -4.50 -47.50
N THR A 742 -11.60 -4.78 -48.63
CA THR A 742 -12.01 -4.36 -49.98
C THR A 742 -12.35 -5.60 -50.81
N SER A 743 -12.70 -5.43 -52.08
CA SER A 743 -13.00 -6.55 -52.98
C SER A 743 -11.85 -7.56 -53.14
N ASP A 744 -10.62 -7.12 -52.89
CA ASP A 744 -9.37 -7.81 -53.22
C ASP A 744 -8.33 -7.80 -52.09
N GLN A 745 -8.54 -7.02 -51.02
CA GLN A 745 -7.55 -6.84 -49.95
C GLN A 745 -8.19 -6.78 -48.56
N MET A 746 -7.41 -7.09 -47.50
CA MET A 746 -7.84 -6.94 -46.11
C MET A 746 -6.72 -6.38 -45.22
N PHE A 747 -7.03 -5.32 -44.48
CA PHE A 747 -6.10 -4.65 -43.58
C PHE A 747 -6.39 -5.01 -42.12
N ILE A 748 -5.38 -5.52 -41.41
CA ILE A 748 -5.50 -6.10 -40.06
C ILE A 748 -4.48 -5.45 -39.11
N PRO A 749 -4.93 -4.70 -38.08
CA PRO A 749 -4.05 -4.03 -37.14
C PRO A 749 -3.67 -4.89 -35.92
N TYR A 750 -2.39 -4.87 -35.55
CA TYR A 750 -1.82 -5.45 -34.35
C TYR A 750 -1.06 -4.38 -33.56
N LEU A 751 -1.12 -4.44 -32.22
CA LEU A 751 -0.29 -3.59 -31.36
C LEU A 751 0.80 -4.45 -30.73
N VAL A 752 2.06 -4.05 -30.92
CA VAL A 752 3.25 -4.71 -30.41
C VAL A 752 3.97 -3.71 -29.52
N SER A 753 3.86 -3.89 -28.21
CA SER A 753 4.26 -2.87 -27.22
C SER A 753 3.62 -1.51 -27.52
N ASP A 754 4.41 -0.52 -27.96
CA ASP A 754 3.97 0.85 -28.28
C ASP A 754 3.90 1.09 -29.78
N THR A 755 3.96 0.04 -30.60
CA THR A 755 4.01 0.14 -32.06
C THR A 755 2.79 -0.52 -32.68
N LEU A 756 2.03 0.24 -33.45
CA LEU A 756 0.99 -0.28 -34.31
C LEU A 756 1.62 -0.88 -35.56
N VAL A 757 1.29 -2.13 -35.86
CA VAL A 757 1.68 -2.83 -37.07
C VAL A 757 0.41 -3.20 -37.84
N VAL A 758 0.27 -2.73 -39.09
CA VAL A 758 -0.89 -3.07 -39.94
C VAL A 758 -0.42 -3.99 -41.06
N PHE A 759 -1.11 -5.12 -41.20
CA PHE A 759 -0.90 -6.08 -42.27
C PHE A 759 -1.93 -5.85 -43.36
N ASN A 760 -1.50 -5.92 -44.62
CA ASN A 760 -2.37 -6.07 -45.77
C ASN A 760 -2.35 -7.53 -46.22
N VAL A 761 -3.51 -8.08 -46.52
CA VAL A 761 -3.69 -9.44 -47.04
C VAL A 761 -4.33 -9.35 -48.41
N HIS A 762 -3.65 -9.83 -49.44
CA HIS A 762 -4.15 -9.88 -50.82
C HIS A 762 -3.64 -11.15 -51.50
N ASP A 763 -4.48 -11.80 -52.31
CA ASP A 763 -4.12 -13.03 -53.05
C ASP A 763 -3.45 -14.15 -52.22
N GLY A 764 -3.78 -14.25 -50.93
CA GLY A 764 -3.22 -15.24 -50.00
C GLY A 764 -1.83 -14.89 -49.44
N VAL A 765 -1.36 -13.67 -49.69
CA VAL A 765 -0.11 -13.10 -49.17
C VAL A 765 -0.44 -12.08 -48.09
N SER A 766 0.15 -12.21 -46.90
CA SER A 766 0.03 -11.23 -45.81
C SER A 766 1.36 -10.53 -45.60
N GLU A 767 1.38 -9.21 -45.76
CA GLU A 767 2.58 -8.38 -45.63
C GLU A 767 2.33 -7.15 -44.75
N THR A 768 3.36 -6.68 -44.05
CA THR A 768 3.27 -5.47 -43.24
C THR A 768 3.31 -4.23 -44.13
N VAL A 769 2.27 -3.40 -44.06
CA VAL A 769 2.16 -2.17 -44.87
C VAL A 769 2.35 -0.89 -44.06
N LEU A 770 2.28 -0.98 -42.73
CA LEU A 770 2.50 0.16 -41.85
C LEU A 770 3.07 -0.30 -40.50
N THR A 771 4.06 0.42 -40.00
CA THR A 771 4.56 0.30 -38.63
C THR A 771 4.69 1.70 -38.05
N LEU A 772 3.86 2.02 -37.04
CA LEU A 772 3.78 3.35 -36.44
C LEU A 772 4.00 3.28 -34.91
N PRO A 773 5.03 3.93 -34.35
CA PRO A 773 5.15 4.10 -32.92
C PRO A 773 4.08 5.07 -32.39
N LEU A 774 3.37 4.65 -31.35
CA LEU A 774 2.31 5.39 -30.68
C LEU A 774 2.84 5.96 -29.35
N ALA A 775 2.56 7.24 -29.10
CA ALA A 775 2.84 7.84 -27.79
C ALA A 775 1.88 7.28 -26.73
N ASN A 776 2.38 7.07 -25.50
CA ASN A 776 1.58 6.60 -24.37
C ASN A 776 0.28 7.41 -24.20
N GLY A 777 -0.87 6.71 -24.19
CA GLY A 777 -2.18 7.32 -23.97
C GLY A 777 -2.91 7.85 -25.21
N LYS A 778 -2.38 7.68 -26.44
CA LYS A 778 -3.14 7.95 -27.67
C LYS A 778 -4.23 6.90 -27.87
N ILE A 779 -5.47 7.37 -28.08
CA ILE A 779 -6.61 6.52 -28.41
C ILE A 779 -6.61 6.25 -29.91
N PHE A 780 -6.73 4.98 -30.26
CA PHE A 780 -6.71 4.52 -31.64
C PHE A 780 -8.14 4.54 -32.22
N THR A 781 -8.41 5.44 -33.18
CA THR A 781 -9.73 5.58 -33.82
C THR A 781 -9.71 5.01 -35.23
N ASP A 782 -10.87 4.60 -35.74
CA ASP A 782 -11.01 4.11 -37.12
C ASP A 782 -10.55 5.17 -38.13
N GLU A 783 -10.81 6.44 -37.85
CA GLU A 783 -10.38 7.57 -38.69
C GLU A 783 -8.85 7.71 -38.70
N LEU A 784 -8.20 7.55 -37.55
CA LEU A 784 -6.74 7.53 -37.47
C LEU A 784 -6.17 6.33 -38.24
N LEU A 785 -6.84 5.17 -38.21
CA LEU A 785 -6.39 3.97 -38.93
C LEU A 785 -6.55 4.12 -40.45
N LYS A 786 -7.67 4.68 -40.91
CA LYS A 786 -7.90 5.03 -42.33
C LYS A 786 -6.88 6.05 -42.83
N GLN A 787 -6.58 7.07 -42.01
CA GLN A 787 -5.61 8.13 -42.35
C GLN A 787 -4.17 7.60 -42.38
N VAL A 788 -3.75 6.83 -41.37
CA VAL A 788 -2.36 6.38 -41.24
C VAL A 788 -2.05 5.19 -42.16
N ALA A 789 -3.00 4.26 -42.38
CA ALA A 789 -2.79 3.08 -43.22
C ALA A 789 -3.31 3.24 -44.67
N GLY A 790 -3.91 4.38 -45.04
CA GLY A 790 -4.38 4.67 -46.40
C GLY A 790 -5.57 3.83 -46.88
N VAL A 791 -6.35 3.28 -45.95
CA VAL A 791 -7.36 2.24 -46.23
C VAL A 791 -8.69 2.85 -46.69
N LYS A 792 -9.23 2.37 -47.81
CA LYS A 792 -10.48 2.86 -48.43
C LYS A 792 -11.73 2.00 -48.19
N GLY A 793 -11.61 0.90 -47.43
CA GLY A 793 -12.72 -0.01 -47.12
C GLY A 793 -13.54 0.39 -45.89
N ASP A 794 -14.74 -0.18 -45.77
CA ASP A 794 -15.55 -0.05 -44.56
C ASP A 794 -15.00 -0.95 -43.43
N PRO A 795 -14.96 -0.46 -42.18
CA PRO A 795 -14.51 -1.28 -41.06
C PRO A 795 -15.50 -2.42 -40.81
N ILE A 796 -15.00 -3.65 -40.89
CA ILE A 796 -15.66 -4.81 -40.30
C ILE A 796 -15.26 -4.85 -38.84
N ASP A 797 -16.24 -4.70 -37.97
CA ASP A 797 -16.07 -4.92 -36.55
C ASP A 797 -16.21 -6.42 -36.26
N LEU A 798 -15.08 -7.11 -36.10
CA LEU A 798 -15.07 -8.54 -35.80
C LEU A 798 -15.69 -8.83 -34.42
N GLU A 799 -15.83 -7.82 -33.56
CA GLU A 799 -16.53 -7.96 -32.29
C GLU A 799 -18.03 -8.13 -32.47
N ASN A 800 -18.60 -7.68 -33.60
CA ASN A 800 -20.01 -7.91 -33.91
C ASN A 800 -20.30 -9.38 -34.21
N GLU A 801 -19.36 -10.15 -34.77
CA GLU A 801 -19.54 -11.60 -34.94
C GLU A 801 -19.27 -12.39 -33.64
N LEU A 802 -18.49 -11.83 -32.70
CA LEU A 802 -18.31 -12.37 -31.35
C LEU A 802 -19.47 -12.05 -30.42
N CYS A 803 -20.12 -10.89 -30.56
CA CYS A 803 -21.04 -10.32 -29.57
C CYS A 803 -22.38 -9.79 -30.13
N TYR A 804 -22.63 -9.84 -31.44
CA TYR A 804 -23.85 -9.35 -32.13
C TYR A 804 -24.24 -7.89 -31.81
N LEU A 805 -23.54 -6.91 -32.39
CA LEU A 805 -23.84 -5.47 -32.24
C LEU A 805 -24.00 -4.78 -33.61
N GLU A 806 -24.94 -3.83 -33.77
CA GLU A 806 -25.05 -2.96 -34.96
C GLU A 806 -24.55 -1.55 -34.61
N ALA A 807 -23.35 -1.19 -35.09
CA ALA A 807 -22.67 0.06 -34.75
C ALA A 807 -23.28 1.32 -35.40
N SER A 808 -24.14 1.19 -36.42
CA SER A 808 -24.75 2.31 -37.15
C SER A 808 -25.77 3.11 -36.34
N ARG A 809 -26.12 2.64 -35.13
CA ARG A 809 -27.04 3.32 -34.20
C ARG A 809 -26.35 3.93 -32.97
N ALA A 810 -25.03 3.86 -32.87
CA ALA A 810 -24.30 4.33 -31.67
C ALA A 810 -23.98 5.82 -31.73
N VAL A 811 -24.42 6.59 -30.72
CA VAL A 811 -24.19 8.04 -30.57
C VAL A 811 -22.86 8.31 -29.84
N PRO A 812 -22.05 9.32 -30.21
CA PRO A 812 -20.81 9.67 -29.50
C PRO A 812 -21.06 10.12 -28.04
N ILE A 813 -20.27 9.58 -27.11
CA ILE A 813 -20.49 9.73 -25.64
C ILE A 813 -19.49 10.73 -25.04
N ARG A 814 -19.99 11.84 -24.50
CA ARG A 814 -19.20 12.88 -23.81
C ARG A 814 -19.14 12.58 -22.31
N VAL A 815 -17.93 12.50 -21.74
CA VAL A 815 -17.72 12.08 -20.33
C VAL A 815 -16.73 13.02 -19.64
N GLY A 816 -17.03 14.32 -19.61
CA GLY A 816 -16.11 15.37 -19.14
C GLY A 816 -16.42 15.93 -17.75
N ARG A 817 -17.64 15.72 -17.24
CA ARG A 817 -18.16 16.24 -15.96
C ARG A 817 -19.05 15.20 -15.26
N ILE A 818 -19.28 15.36 -13.95
CA ILE A 818 -20.13 14.44 -13.14
C ILE A 818 -21.55 14.34 -13.71
N ARG A 819 -22.16 15.47 -14.06
CA ARG A 819 -23.50 15.49 -14.70
C ARG A 819 -23.59 14.66 -15.98
N ASP A 820 -22.51 14.55 -16.75
CA ASP A 820 -22.49 13.75 -17.98
C ASP A 820 -22.60 12.25 -17.63
N PHE A 821 -21.99 11.82 -16.52
CA PHE A 821 -22.16 10.45 -15.98
C PHE A 821 -23.58 10.18 -15.49
N VAL A 822 -24.20 11.14 -14.81
CA VAL A 822 -25.60 11.04 -14.37
C VAL A 822 -26.51 10.85 -15.57
N GLU A 823 -26.30 11.63 -16.63
CA GLU A 823 -27.07 11.56 -17.87
C GLU A 823 -26.89 10.22 -18.59
N HIS A 824 -25.66 9.70 -18.70
CA HIS A 824 -25.43 8.40 -19.34
C HIS A 824 -25.95 7.21 -18.51
N LEU A 825 -25.86 7.26 -17.18
CA LEU A 825 -26.47 6.23 -16.34
C LEU A 825 -28.01 6.30 -16.38
N ARG A 826 -28.58 7.50 -16.43
CA ARG A 826 -30.02 7.69 -16.67
C ARG A 826 -30.43 7.14 -18.03
N ASN A 827 -29.67 7.42 -19.09
CA ASN A 827 -29.91 6.89 -20.42
C ASN A 827 -29.80 5.36 -20.45
N ILE A 828 -28.85 4.76 -19.71
CA ILE A 828 -28.77 3.30 -19.54
C ILE A 828 -30.02 2.75 -18.84
N ASN A 829 -30.49 3.43 -17.77
CA ASN A 829 -31.67 3.03 -17.01
C ASN A 829 -32.97 3.16 -17.80
N GLU A 830 -33.04 4.13 -18.70
CA GLU A 830 -34.23 4.46 -19.52
C GLU A 830 -34.17 3.82 -20.92
N SER A 831 -33.03 3.24 -21.31
CA SER A 831 -32.87 2.63 -22.64
C SER A 831 -33.69 1.35 -22.78
N ALA A 832 -34.59 1.35 -23.76
CA ALA A 832 -35.30 0.16 -24.21
C ALA A 832 -34.42 -0.76 -25.09
N ASN A 833 -33.23 -0.29 -25.51
CA ASN A 833 -32.32 -1.01 -26.40
C ASN A 833 -31.12 -1.57 -25.64
N ARG A 834 -31.15 -2.89 -25.41
CA ARG A 834 -30.14 -3.62 -24.64
C ARG A 834 -28.71 -3.40 -25.15
N SER A 835 -28.49 -3.46 -26.47
CA SER A 835 -27.15 -3.36 -27.05
C SER A 835 -26.54 -1.97 -26.89
N GLU A 836 -27.39 -0.95 -26.93
CA GLU A 836 -27.02 0.44 -26.68
C GLU A 836 -26.63 0.66 -25.21
N ALA A 837 -27.42 0.14 -24.27
CA ALA A 837 -27.12 0.20 -22.84
C ALA A 837 -25.80 -0.50 -22.47
N VAL A 838 -25.51 -1.66 -23.06
CA VAL A 838 -24.23 -2.38 -22.86
C VAL A 838 -23.06 -1.59 -23.45
N TYR A 839 -23.24 -0.99 -24.62
CA TYR A 839 -22.22 -0.18 -25.28
C TYR A 839 -21.86 1.08 -24.49
N VAL A 840 -22.87 1.82 -24.01
CA VAL A 840 -22.67 3.02 -23.16
C VAL A 840 -21.98 2.62 -21.84
N LEU A 841 -22.38 1.50 -21.22
CA LEU A 841 -21.79 0.99 -19.99
C LEU A 841 -20.30 0.62 -20.13
N ARG A 842 -19.92 -0.07 -21.23
CA ARG A 842 -18.52 -0.44 -21.51
C ARG A 842 -17.64 0.80 -21.71
N ASN A 843 -18.14 1.80 -22.43
CA ASN A 843 -17.42 3.06 -22.65
C ASN A 843 -17.26 3.88 -21.35
N LEU A 844 -18.28 3.92 -20.50
CA LEU A 844 -18.21 4.55 -19.18
C LEU A 844 -17.18 3.88 -18.27
N VAL A 845 -17.17 2.54 -18.22
CA VAL A 845 -16.20 1.76 -17.42
C VAL A 845 -14.76 1.97 -17.92
N ALA A 846 -14.55 1.96 -19.23
CA ALA A 846 -13.24 2.25 -19.83
C ALA A 846 -12.75 3.67 -19.50
N ARG A 847 -13.65 4.66 -19.50
CA ARG A 847 -13.35 6.04 -19.10
C ARG A 847 -13.06 6.21 -17.61
N LEU A 848 -13.82 5.54 -16.73
CA LEU A 848 -13.60 5.56 -15.27
C LEU A 848 -12.27 4.91 -14.86
N SER A 849 -11.79 3.97 -15.68
CA SER A 849 -10.49 3.33 -15.52
C SER A 849 -9.31 4.25 -15.89
N LEU A 850 -9.55 5.42 -16.49
CA LEU A 850 -8.53 6.43 -16.76
C LEU A 850 -8.38 7.37 -15.55
N PHE A 851 -7.15 7.52 -15.07
CA PHE A 851 -6.75 8.15 -13.80
C PHE A 851 -7.19 9.62 -13.59
N SER A 852 -7.76 10.30 -14.59
CA SER A 852 -8.11 11.73 -14.52
C SER A 852 -9.43 12.03 -13.81
N PHE A 853 -10.35 11.08 -13.69
CA PHE A 853 -11.72 11.35 -13.21
C PHE A 853 -11.85 11.38 -11.68
N LYS A 854 -11.00 10.64 -10.95
CA LYS A 854 -11.00 10.58 -9.47
C LYS A 854 -10.78 11.94 -8.79
N LYS A 855 -10.13 12.90 -9.46
CA LYS A 855 -9.87 14.25 -8.91
C LYS A 855 -11.09 15.17 -8.90
N GLN A 856 -12.06 14.97 -9.81
CA GLN A 856 -13.23 15.85 -9.95
C GLN A 856 -14.33 15.57 -8.91
N LEU A 857 -14.37 14.36 -8.36
CA LEU A 857 -15.45 13.86 -7.50
C LEU A 857 -15.33 14.28 -6.02
N ASN A 858 -14.21 14.91 -5.61
CA ASN A 858 -13.97 15.39 -4.24
C ASN A 858 -14.24 16.90 -4.05
N ALA A 859 -14.74 17.60 -5.06
CA ALA A 859 -15.03 19.02 -4.98
C ALA A 859 -16.35 19.29 -4.20
N LYS A 860 -16.28 20.05 -3.09
CA LYS A 860 -17.44 20.40 -2.24
C LYS A 860 -18.60 21.07 -3.01
N ASN A 861 -18.31 21.69 -4.15
CA ASN A 861 -19.23 22.47 -4.96
C ASN A 861 -20.15 21.59 -5.85
N LEU A 862 -19.90 20.27 -5.91
CA LEU A 862 -20.57 19.33 -6.83
C LEU A 862 -21.46 18.31 -6.10
N GLN A 863 -21.77 18.53 -4.82
CA GLN A 863 -22.47 17.55 -3.97
C GLN A 863 -23.87 17.17 -4.47
N SER A 864 -24.64 18.09 -5.10
CA SER A 864 -25.96 17.75 -5.67
C SER A 864 -25.85 16.88 -6.93
N GLU A 865 -24.79 17.07 -7.73
CA GLU A 865 -24.48 16.24 -8.89
C GLU A 865 -24.01 14.85 -8.47
N VAL A 866 -23.22 14.76 -7.40
CA VAL A 866 -22.82 13.49 -6.75
C VAL A 866 -24.03 12.75 -6.19
N HIS A 867 -24.98 13.46 -5.56
CA HIS A 867 -26.22 12.85 -5.07
C HIS A 867 -27.11 12.33 -6.20
N SER A 868 -27.19 13.07 -7.31
CA SER A 868 -27.92 12.64 -8.51
C SER A 868 -27.26 11.43 -9.19
N LEU A 869 -25.92 11.37 -9.20
CA LEU A 869 -25.15 10.21 -9.65
C LEU A 869 -25.44 8.97 -8.79
N PHE A 870 -25.52 9.14 -7.48
CA PHE A 870 -25.88 8.06 -6.55
C PHE A 870 -27.29 7.52 -6.82
N ASN A 871 -28.27 8.41 -7.05
CA ASN A 871 -29.65 8.01 -7.32
C ASN A 871 -29.79 7.23 -8.65
N GLU A 872 -29.08 7.65 -9.71
CA GLU A 872 -29.09 6.91 -10.99
C GLU A 872 -28.31 5.59 -10.91
N LEU A 873 -27.20 5.55 -10.16
CA LEU A 873 -26.48 4.29 -9.91
C LEU A 873 -27.34 3.31 -9.11
N LYS A 874 -28.07 3.80 -8.09
CA LYS A 874 -29.00 2.99 -7.31
C LYS A 874 -30.15 2.46 -8.17
N ARG A 875 -30.68 3.26 -9.10
CA ARG A 875 -31.64 2.80 -10.12
C ARG A 875 -31.05 1.71 -11.01
N PHE A 876 -29.80 1.88 -11.45
CA PHE A 876 -29.11 0.93 -12.31
C PHE A 876 -28.83 -0.41 -11.63
N ILE A 877 -28.30 -0.41 -10.39
CA ILE A 877 -28.06 -1.62 -9.59
C ILE A 877 -29.36 -2.36 -9.28
N ASN A 878 -30.47 -1.63 -9.18
CA ASN A 878 -31.78 -2.22 -9.01
C ASN A 878 -32.44 -2.63 -10.35
N SER A 879 -31.82 -2.41 -11.51
CA SER A 879 -32.38 -2.81 -12.80
C SER A 879 -32.01 -4.26 -13.16
N PRO A 880 -32.84 -4.98 -13.95
CA PRO A 880 -32.52 -6.33 -14.45
C PRO A 880 -31.23 -6.41 -15.30
N LEU A 881 -30.70 -5.26 -15.76
CA LEU A 881 -29.48 -5.19 -16.56
C LEU A 881 -28.22 -5.43 -15.69
N SER A 882 -28.29 -5.09 -14.40
CA SER A 882 -27.17 -5.21 -13.45
C SER A 882 -26.78 -6.65 -13.15
N ASP A 883 -27.76 -7.55 -13.09
CA ASP A 883 -27.56 -8.99 -12.83
C ASP A 883 -26.85 -9.71 -14.00
N ARG A 884 -26.87 -9.14 -15.21
CA ARG A 884 -26.42 -9.81 -16.45
C ARG A 884 -25.01 -9.41 -16.90
N LEU A 885 -24.41 -8.35 -16.34
CA LEU A 885 -23.06 -7.87 -16.68
C LEU A 885 -22.18 -7.69 -15.43
N PRO A 886 -22.03 -8.74 -14.60
CA PRO A 886 -21.50 -8.64 -13.25
C PRO A 886 -20.08 -8.05 -13.20
N PHE A 887 -19.25 -8.30 -14.22
CA PHE A 887 -17.89 -7.75 -14.27
C PHE A 887 -17.83 -6.23 -14.50
N LEU A 888 -18.65 -5.69 -15.40
CA LEU A 888 -18.66 -4.25 -15.71
C LEU A 888 -19.38 -3.46 -14.62
N VAL A 889 -20.44 -4.04 -14.07
CA VAL A 889 -21.16 -3.52 -12.90
C VAL A 889 -20.22 -3.51 -11.69
N ARG A 890 -19.39 -4.53 -11.51
CA ARG A 890 -18.38 -4.57 -10.44
C ARG A 890 -17.35 -3.44 -10.55
N ILE A 891 -16.87 -3.12 -11.74
CA ILE A 891 -15.92 -2.01 -11.93
C ILE A 891 -16.62 -0.67 -11.68
N LEU A 892 -17.83 -0.49 -12.22
CA LEU A 892 -18.64 0.71 -12.03
C LEU A 892 -18.99 0.94 -10.55
N VAL A 893 -19.49 -0.09 -9.86
CA VAL A 893 -19.84 -0.04 -8.43
C VAL A 893 -18.59 0.12 -7.59
N ARG A 894 -17.48 -0.60 -7.85
CA ARG A 894 -16.21 -0.40 -7.12
C ARG A 894 -15.73 1.05 -7.25
N ASP A 895 -15.68 1.57 -8.47
CA ASP A 895 -15.04 2.87 -8.73
C ASP A 895 -15.93 4.06 -8.36
N ILE A 896 -17.26 3.89 -8.34
CA ILE A 896 -18.21 4.92 -7.86
C ILE A 896 -18.52 4.76 -6.36
N ALA A 897 -18.67 3.54 -5.82
CA ALA A 897 -18.96 3.29 -4.40
C ALA A 897 -17.77 3.53 -3.48
N ALA A 898 -16.53 3.41 -3.98
CA ALA A 898 -15.33 3.86 -3.26
C ALA A 898 -15.36 5.36 -2.93
N VAL A 899 -16.27 6.13 -3.52
CA VAL A 899 -16.37 7.58 -3.37
C VAL A 899 -17.63 8.02 -2.59
N VAL A 900 -18.65 7.16 -2.41
CA VAL A 900 -19.95 7.58 -1.83
C VAL A 900 -20.27 6.88 -0.49
N THR A 901 -19.75 7.51 0.57
CA THR A 901 -20.35 7.73 1.91
C THR A 901 -20.74 6.61 2.89
N ARG A 902 -20.52 5.30 2.68
CA ARG A 902 -20.57 4.32 3.83
C ARG A 902 -19.54 3.17 3.78
N PRO A 903 -18.22 3.43 3.70
CA PRO A 903 -17.18 2.39 3.71
C PRO A 903 -17.30 1.45 4.93
N LYS A 904 -17.60 2.01 6.12
CA LYS A 904 -17.76 1.23 7.36
C LYS A 904 -18.91 0.19 7.34
N LEU A 905 -19.96 0.40 6.54
CA LEU A 905 -21.11 -0.51 6.46
C LEU A 905 -20.80 -1.68 5.53
N ILE A 906 -20.10 -1.41 4.42
CA ILE A 906 -19.63 -2.44 3.48
C ILE A 906 -18.54 -3.29 4.14
N ASP A 907 -17.60 -2.66 4.85
CA ASP A 907 -16.56 -3.37 5.60
C ASP A 907 -17.16 -4.27 6.68
N ARG A 908 -18.22 -3.80 7.37
CA ARG A 908 -18.95 -4.60 8.36
C ARG A 908 -19.65 -5.79 7.70
N LEU A 909 -20.42 -5.57 6.63
CA LEU A 909 -21.11 -6.62 5.89
C LEU A 909 -20.14 -7.69 5.35
N TRP A 910 -18.98 -7.28 4.83
CA TRP A 910 -17.95 -8.21 4.35
C TRP A 910 -17.29 -8.98 5.49
N ASN A 911 -16.96 -8.31 6.59
CA ASN A 911 -16.40 -8.99 7.75
C ASN A 911 -17.40 -9.97 8.38
N GLU A 912 -18.69 -9.63 8.42
CA GLU A 912 -19.72 -10.48 9.00
C GLU A 912 -20.00 -11.70 8.12
N THR A 913 -20.05 -11.54 6.78
CA THR A 913 -20.18 -12.69 5.85
C THR A 913 -18.93 -13.57 5.81
N ILE A 914 -17.73 -13.00 5.98
CA ILE A 914 -16.49 -13.75 6.15
C ILE A 914 -16.51 -14.53 7.46
N SER A 915 -16.90 -13.88 8.57
CA SER A 915 -17.04 -14.53 9.88
C SER A 915 -18.07 -15.66 9.83
N LEU A 916 -19.22 -15.42 9.18
CA LEU A 916 -20.24 -16.44 9.01
C LEU A 916 -19.71 -17.66 8.23
N ALA A 917 -18.97 -17.45 7.14
CA ALA A 917 -18.42 -18.52 6.29
C ALA A 917 -17.20 -19.25 6.90
N GLU A 918 -16.32 -18.50 7.55
CA GLU A 918 -15.02 -18.98 8.00
C GLU A 918 -14.95 -19.25 9.50
N ILE A 919 -15.96 -18.89 10.29
CA ILE A 919 -15.92 -19.07 11.75
C ILE A 919 -17.19 -19.79 12.21
N HIS A 920 -18.37 -19.33 11.79
CA HIS A 920 -19.63 -19.83 12.35
C HIS A 920 -20.21 -21.04 11.60
N ILE A 921 -20.15 -21.08 10.27
CA ILE A 921 -20.77 -22.15 9.44
C ILE A 921 -19.79 -22.62 8.34
N ARG A 922 -18.64 -23.18 8.76
CA ARG A 922 -17.65 -23.73 7.81
C ARG A 922 -18.22 -24.89 7.01
N GLY A 923 -18.06 -24.82 5.69
CA GLY A 923 -18.47 -25.89 4.76
C GLY A 923 -19.90 -25.79 4.25
N SER A 924 -20.65 -24.74 4.61
CA SER A 924 -21.93 -24.43 3.97
C SER A 924 -21.72 -23.83 2.58
N ALA A 925 -22.30 -24.46 1.57
CA ALA A 925 -22.27 -23.92 0.21
C ALA A 925 -23.10 -22.63 0.09
N ILE A 926 -24.19 -22.51 0.87
CA ILE A 926 -25.08 -21.36 0.89
C ILE A 926 -24.39 -20.14 1.53
N VAL A 927 -23.70 -20.33 2.65
CA VAL A 927 -22.96 -19.24 3.31
C VAL A 927 -21.76 -18.79 2.48
N ASN A 928 -21.10 -19.73 1.79
CA ASN A 928 -20.06 -19.37 0.83
C ASN A 928 -20.63 -18.59 -0.36
N GLU A 929 -21.85 -18.92 -0.80
CA GLU A 929 -22.55 -18.16 -1.83
C GLU A 929 -22.97 -16.77 -1.35
N LEU A 930 -23.39 -16.63 -0.09
CA LEU A 930 -23.68 -15.34 0.55
C LEU A 930 -22.43 -14.46 0.65
N ARG A 931 -21.31 -15.02 1.07
CA ARG A 931 -20.01 -14.33 1.08
C ARG A 931 -19.56 -13.95 -0.34
N ARG A 932 -19.73 -14.86 -1.30
CA ARG A 932 -19.38 -14.60 -2.70
C ARG A 932 -20.26 -13.49 -3.27
N SER A 933 -21.57 -13.58 -3.12
CA SER A 933 -22.52 -12.61 -3.66
C SER A 933 -22.34 -11.22 -3.02
N THR A 934 -22.13 -11.11 -1.71
CA THR A 934 -21.79 -9.83 -1.06
C THR A 934 -20.46 -9.23 -1.54
N HIS A 935 -19.48 -10.04 -1.94
CA HIS A 935 -18.17 -9.58 -2.44
C HIS A 935 -18.11 -9.33 -3.96
N HIS A 936 -19.06 -9.91 -4.73
CA HIS A 936 -19.01 -9.94 -6.19
C HIS A 936 -20.21 -9.30 -6.88
N ALA A 937 -21.41 -9.37 -6.31
CA ALA A 937 -22.68 -9.01 -6.96
C ALA A 937 -23.75 -8.55 -5.94
N MET A 938 -23.37 -7.67 -5.01
CA MET A 938 -24.22 -7.18 -3.92
C MET A 938 -25.49 -6.51 -4.49
N GLY A 939 -26.65 -7.15 -4.29
CA GLY A 939 -27.92 -6.74 -4.91
C GLY A 939 -29.13 -7.55 -4.40
N ARG A 940 -30.29 -7.46 -5.07
CA ARG A 940 -31.54 -8.09 -4.61
C ARG A 940 -31.44 -9.60 -4.44
N HIS A 941 -30.67 -10.28 -5.29
CA HIS A 941 -30.45 -11.72 -5.17
C HIS A 941 -29.68 -12.08 -3.89
N THR A 942 -28.67 -11.27 -3.52
CA THR A 942 -27.92 -11.44 -2.26
C THR A 942 -28.84 -11.28 -1.05
N MET A 943 -29.74 -10.28 -1.10
CA MET A 943 -30.74 -10.05 -0.08
C MET A 943 -31.70 -11.24 0.05
N LYS A 944 -32.28 -11.69 -1.07
CA LYS A 944 -33.21 -12.84 -1.09
C LYS A 944 -32.55 -14.11 -0.58
N LEU A 945 -31.30 -14.37 -0.95
CA LEU A 945 -30.54 -15.52 -0.46
C LEU A 945 -30.31 -15.43 1.05
N ALA A 946 -30.00 -14.23 1.58
CA ALA A 946 -29.78 -14.03 3.01
C ALA A 946 -31.07 -14.23 3.81
N SER A 947 -32.18 -13.66 3.34
CA SER A 947 -33.51 -13.83 3.95
C SER A 947 -34.00 -15.28 3.89
N ALA A 948 -33.89 -15.95 2.74
CA ALA A 948 -34.28 -17.36 2.60
C ALA A 948 -33.43 -18.27 3.51
N TYR A 949 -32.15 -17.95 3.68
CA TYR A 949 -31.28 -18.69 4.58
C TYR A 949 -31.59 -18.42 6.06
N LEU A 950 -31.97 -17.19 6.42
CA LEU A 950 -32.47 -16.88 7.77
C LEU A 950 -33.76 -17.67 8.06
N THR A 951 -34.73 -17.68 7.16
CA THR A 951 -35.96 -18.48 7.28
C THR A 951 -35.63 -19.95 7.53
N TYR A 952 -34.70 -20.53 6.76
CA TYR A 952 -34.24 -21.91 6.97
C TYR A 952 -33.60 -22.12 8.35
N LEU A 953 -32.77 -21.17 8.83
CA LEU A 953 -32.17 -21.26 10.15
C LEU A 953 -33.21 -21.13 11.29
N GLU A 954 -34.34 -20.46 11.06
CA GLU A 954 -35.41 -20.29 12.04
C GLU A 954 -36.41 -21.43 12.06
N THR A 955 -36.93 -21.83 10.89
CA THR A 955 -38.05 -22.77 10.74
C THR A 955 -37.57 -24.17 10.32
N GLY A 956 -36.45 -24.27 9.60
CA GLY A 956 -35.97 -25.49 8.95
C GLY A 956 -36.60 -25.77 7.59
N GLU A 957 -37.49 -24.90 7.10
CA GLU A 957 -38.12 -25.00 5.79
C GLU A 957 -37.14 -24.58 4.69
N LYS A 958 -37.16 -25.28 3.54
CA LYS A 958 -36.17 -25.14 2.46
C LYS A 958 -36.76 -24.56 1.18
N GLU A 959 -38.07 -24.35 1.15
CA GLU A 959 -38.83 -23.94 -0.02
C GLU A 959 -38.32 -22.59 -0.56
N ASP A 960 -38.09 -21.62 0.32
CA ASP A 960 -37.53 -20.31 -0.03
C ASP A 960 -36.09 -20.40 -0.60
N LEU A 961 -35.28 -21.36 -0.10
CA LEU A 961 -33.92 -21.58 -0.58
C LEU A 961 -33.90 -22.20 -1.98
N GLU A 962 -34.83 -23.12 -2.25
CA GLU A 962 -35.00 -23.73 -3.57
C GLU A 962 -35.51 -22.71 -4.60
N GLU A 963 -36.42 -21.82 -4.20
CA GLU A 963 -36.96 -20.75 -5.06
C GLU A 963 -35.90 -19.73 -5.49
N VAL A 964 -34.96 -19.38 -4.59
CA VAL A 964 -33.85 -18.46 -4.92
C VAL A 964 -32.67 -19.16 -5.62
N GLY A 965 -32.76 -20.47 -5.89
CA GLY A 965 -31.70 -21.24 -6.55
C GLY A 965 -30.46 -21.41 -5.68
N ALA A 966 -30.63 -21.51 -4.35
CA ALA A 966 -29.53 -21.66 -3.42
C ALA A 966 -28.80 -23.01 -3.60
N PRO A 967 -27.49 -23.08 -3.31
CA PRO A 967 -26.75 -24.34 -3.28
C PRO A 967 -27.32 -25.35 -2.29
N GLU A 968 -27.03 -26.65 -2.48
CA GLU A 968 -27.48 -27.71 -1.57
C GLU A 968 -26.98 -27.49 -0.12
N LEU A 969 -27.83 -27.85 0.84
CA LEU A 969 -27.53 -27.78 2.27
C LEU A 969 -26.48 -28.81 2.69
N ALA A 970 -25.49 -28.35 3.44
CA ALA A 970 -24.48 -29.18 4.06
C ALA A 970 -24.85 -29.53 5.52
N PRO A 971 -24.23 -30.57 6.12
CA PRO A 971 -24.42 -30.89 7.54
C PRO A 971 -24.10 -29.72 8.50
N ALA A 972 -23.27 -28.77 8.06
CA ALA A 972 -22.93 -27.56 8.80
C ALA A 972 -24.14 -26.62 8.96
N ASP A 973 -25.03 -26.55 7.95
CA ASP A 973 -26.24 -25.73 7.96
C ASP A 973 -27.25 -26.22 9.00
N GLU A 974 -27.45 -27.54 9.07
CA GLU A 974 -28.34 -28.15 10.07
C GLU A 974 -27.81 -27.99 11.51
N LYS A 975 -26.48 -27.96 11.68
CA LYS A 975 -25.84 -27.68 12.96
C LYS A 975 -26.00 -26.21 13.35
N ALA A 976 -25.88 -25.29 12.39
CA ALA A 976 -26.05 -23.86 12.59
C ALA A 976 -27.48 -23.49 13.04
N ARG A 977 -28.49 -24.22 12.58
CA ARG A 977 -29.91 -24.05 12.97
C ARG A 977 -30.16 -24.12 14.48
N LYS A 978 -29.33 -24.88 15.20
CA LYS A 978 -29.43 -25.09 16.65
C LYS A 978 -28.68 -24.05 17.48
N LEU A 979 -28.08 -23.06 16.84
CA LEU A 979 -27.26 -22.02 17.47
C LEU A 979 -27.86 -20.64 17.18
N ASP A 980 -27.82 -19.74 18.15
CA ASP A 980 -28.40 -18.40 18.00
C ASP A 980 -27.45 -17.44 17.26
N ARG A 981 -26.14 -17.62 17.45
CA ARG A 981 -25.12 -16.73 16.88
C ARG A 981 -25.11 -16.68 15.35
N PRO A 982 -25.27 -17.79 14.60
CA PRO A 982 -25.36 -17.71 13.14
C PRO A 982 -26.65 -17.05 12.65
N LYS A 983 -27.76 -17.14 13.39
CA LYS A 983 -29.02 -16.42 13.07
C LYS A 983 -28.82 -14.92 13.19
N GLN A 984 -28.26 -14.48 14.32
CA GLN A 984 -27.92 -13.08 14.57
C GLN A 984 -26.96 -12.50 13.53
N SER A 985 -25.95 -13.28 13.10
CA SER A 985 -25.04 -12.85 12.04
C SER A 985 -25.77 -12.68 10.70
N VAL A 986 -26.70 -13.58 10.34
CA VAL A 986 -27.49 -13.45 9.11
C VAL A 986 -28.49 -12.29 9.19
N GLU A 987 -29.09 -12.03 10.36
CA GLU A 987 -29.93 -10.86 10.62
C GLU A 987 -29.15 -9.55 10.41
N HIS A 988 -27.96 -9.42 11.00
CA HIS A 988 -27.11 -8.25 10.79
C HIS A 988 -26.69 -8.08 9.32
N ILE A 989 -26.42 -9.19 8.61
CA ILE A 989 -26.13 -9.18 7.18
C ILE A 989 -27.34 -8.64 6.40
N ILE A 990 -28.56 -9.04 6.74
CA ILE A 990 -29.79 -8.54 6.13
C ILE A 990 -29.98 -7.06 6.45
N GLU A 991 -29.85 -6.64 7.71
CA GLU A 991 -29.97 -5.24 8.11
C GLU A 991 -28.96 -4.33 7.38
N ASP A 992 -27.70 -4.76 7.28
CA ASP A 992 -26.67 -4.03 6.57
C ASP A 992 -26.95 -3.99 5.06
N LEU A 993 -27.41 -5.10 4.47
CA LEU A 993 -27.86 -5.15 3.07
C LEU A 993 -29.10 -4.25 2.85
N GLU A 994 -30.03 -4.17 3.80
CA GLU A 994 -31.24 -3.35 3.72
C GLU A 994 -30.90 -1.87 3.78
N GLN A 995 -29.96 -1.50 4.65
CA GLN A 995 -29.42 -0.15 4.73
C GLN A 995 -28.63 0.24 3.48
N LEU A 996 -27.94 -0.71 2.84
CA LEU A 996 -27.20 -0.50 1.59
C LEU A 996 -28.12 -0.41 0.36
N LEU A 997 -29.24 -1.16 0.35
CA LEU A 997 -30.17 -1.23 -0.79
C LEU A 997 -31.36 -0.24 -0.67
N GLY A 998 -31.68 0.26 0.53
CA GLY A 998 -32.62 1.34 0.82
C GLY A 998 -34.06 0.90 1.20
N SER A 999 -34.68 1.69 2.07
CA SER A 999 -35.88 1.41 2.88
C SER A 999 -37.19 1.05 2.15
N SER A 1000 -38.03 0.33 2.91
CA SER A 1000 -39.34 -0.28 2.65
C SER A 1000 -40.36 0.47 1.77
N GLU A 1001 -40.32 1.80 1.65
CA GLU A 1001 -41.21 2.57 0.75
C GLU A 1001 -40.89 2.31 -0.74
N THR A 1002 -39.62 2.09 -1.08
CA THR A 1002 -39.22 1.78 -2.47
C THR A 1002 -39.59 0.34 -2.84
N ILE A 1003 -39.58 -0.60 -1.90
CA ILE A 1003 -40.03 -1.99 -2.13
C ILE A 1003 -41.56 -2.05 -2.24
N GLY A 1004 -42.30 -1.22 -1.51
CA GLY A 1004 -43.75 -1.05 -1.67
C GLY A 1004 -44.11 -0.52 -3.07
N LEU A 1005 -43.47 0.56 -3.51
CA LEU A 1005 -43.63 1.12 -4.85
C LEU A 1005 -43.16 0.16 -5.95
N ILE A 1006 -42.07 -0.59 -5.73
CA ILE A 1006 -41.59 -1.61 -6.67
C ILE A 1006 -42.53 -2.82 -6.69
N ARG A 1007 -43.20 -3.20 -5.59
CA ARG A 1007 -44.22 -4.27 -5.60
C ARG A 1007 -45.50 -3.83 -6.31
N GLU A 1008 -45.95 -2.59 -6.11
CA GLU A 1008 -47.05 -2.02 -6.89
C GLU A 1008 -46.70 -1.97 -8.38
N TRP A 1009 -45.50 -1.50 -8.72
CA TRP A 1009 -45.01 -1.42 -10.09
C TRP A 1009 -44.72 -2.80 -10.70
N GLN A 1010 -44.25 -3.78 -9.92
CA GLN A 1010 -44.05 -5.17 -10.35
C GLN A 1010 -45.38 -5.90 -10.54
N THR A 1011 -46.39 -5.62 -9.70
CA THR A 1011 -47.76 -6.14 -9.88
C THR A 1011 -48.38 -5.56 -11.17
N GLU A 1012 -48.10 -4.31 -11.48
CA GLU A 1012 -48.52 -3.64 -12.72
C GLU A 1012 -47.72 -4.11 -13.95
N TYR A 1013 -46.43 -4.41 -13.79
CA TYR A 1013 -45.50 -4.87 -14.84
C TYR A 1013 -45.64 -6.37 -15.17
N ASP A 1014 -45.87 -7.24 -14.17
CA ASP A 1014 -46.17 -8.66 -14.39
C ASP A 1014 -47.54 -8.83 -15.07
N SER A 1015 -48.48 -7.92 -14.80
CA SER A 1015 -49.77 -7.88 -15.50
C SER A 1015 -49.67 -7.51 -16.98
N THR A 1016 -48.55 -6.90 -17.42
CA THR A 1016 -48.31 -6.51 -18.82
C THR A 1016 -47.44 -7.52 -19.57
N LEU A 1017 -46.57 -8.26 -18.90
CA LEU A 1017 -45.67 -9.23 -19.53
C LEU A 1017 -46.33 -10.55 -19.98
N ILE A 1018 -47.44 -10.96 -19.36
CA ILE A 1018 -48.11 -12.25 -19.64
C ILE A 1018 -49.29 -12.08 -20.63
N ARG A 1019 -49.54 -10.88 -21.16
CA ARG A 1019 -50.66 -10.64 -22.07
C ARG A 1019 -50.30 -11.02 -23.53
N CYS A 1020 -51.16 -11.80 -24.17
CA CYS A 1020 -51.10 -12.11 -25.60
C CYS A 1020 -51.71 -10.97 -26.45
N GLU A 1021 -51.72 -11.08 -27.79
CA GLU A 1021 -52.09 -10.02 -28.76
C GLU A 1021 -53.34 -9.17 -28.41
N PHE A 1022 -54.27 -9.68 -27.58
CA PHE A 1022 -55.52 -9.00 -27.19
C PHE A 1022 -55.68 -8.74 -25.70
N GLY A 1023 -54.59 -8.73 -24.92
CA GLY A 1023 -54.61 -8.31 -23.53
C GLY A 1023 -55.06 -9.38 -22.52
N LYS A 1024 -55.30 -10.63 -22.95
CA LYS A 1024 -55.56 -11.80 -22.09
C LYS A 1024 -54.27 -12.52 -21.73
N SER A 1025 -54.21 -13.15 -20.55
CA SER A 1025 -53.00 -13.85 -20.12
C SER A 1025 -52.76 -15.13 -20.95
N LEU A 1026 -51.53 -15.60 -21.04
CA LEU A 1026 -51.19 -16.87 -21.71
C LEU A 1026 -51.99 -18.06 -21.14
N ILE A 1027 -52.27 -18.03 -19.84
CA ILE A 1027 -53.09 -19.03 -19.14
C ILE A 1027 -54.55 -18.95 -19.58
N ASP A 1028 -55.11 -17.75 -19.74
CA ASP A 1028 -56.49 -17.57 -20.23
C ASP A 1028 -56.63 -18.06 -21.68
N GLU A 1029 -55.62 -17.81 -22.52
CA GLU A 1029 -55.57 -18.30 -23.89
C GLU A 1029 -55.46 -19.84 -23.94
N MET A 1030 -54.64 -20.45 -23.08
CA MET A 1030 -54.54 -21.91 -22.95
C MET A 1030 -55.84 -22.54 -22.45
N ASN A 1031 -56.49 -21.92 -21.46
CA ASN A 1031 -57.78 -22.37 -20.96
C ASN A 1031 -58.87 -22.26 -22.05
N ALA A 1032 -58.89 -21.17 -22.83
CA ALA A 1032 -59.80 -21.03 -23.97
C ALA A 1032 -59.56 -22.08 -25.07
N VAL A 1033 -58.31 -22.52 -25.26
CA VAL A 1033 -58.01 -23.67 -26.14
C VAL A 1033 -58.61 -24.95 -25.58
N VAL A 1034 -58.42 -25.24 -24.29
CA VAL A 1034 -58.94 -26.44 -23.62
C VAL A 1034 -60.47 -26.46 -23.61
N ASP A 1035 -61.11 -25.32 -23.35
CA ASP A 1035 -62.55 -25.19 -23.36
C ASP A 1035 -63.11 -25.30 -24.79
N GLY A 1036 -62.46 -24.71 -25.79
CA GLY A 1036 -62.80 -24.94 -27.19
C GLY A 1036 -62.67 -26.41 -27.61
N MET A 1037 -61.71 -27.16 -27.03
CA MET A 1037 -61.55 -28.60 -27.30
C MET A 1037 -62.67 -29.41 -26.66
N ARG A 1038 -63.07 -29.06 -25.43
CA ARG A 1038 -64.21 -29.67 -24.74
C ARG A 1038 -65.52 -29.42 -25.50
N ASP A 1039 -65.68 -28.22 -26.03
CA ASP A 1039 -66.85 -27.81 -26.82
C ASP A 1039 -66.76 -28.26 -28.29
N ARG A 1040 -65.69 -28.97 -28.67
CA ARG A 1040 -65.37 -29.44 -30.03
C ARG A 1040 -65.37 -28.31 -31.08
N ASN A 1041 -65.16 -27.07 -30.67
CA ASN A 1041 -65.10 -25.91 -31.56
C ASN A 1041 -63.67 -25.69 -32.05
N ARG A 1042 -63.37 -26.30 -33.19
CA ARG A 1042 -62.02 -26.33 -33.77
C ARG A 1042 -61.49 -24.94 -34.15
N TRP A 1043 -62.37 -23.98 -34.45
CA TRP A 1043 -61.95 -22.64 -34.84
C TRP A 1043 -61.44 -21.83 -33.64
N VAL A 1044 -62.12 -21.95 -32.49
CA VAL A 1044 -61.72 -21.32 -31.23
C VAL A 1044 -60.36 -21.86 -30.77
N CYS A 1045 -60.16 -23.18 -30.82
CA CYS A 1045 -58.86 -23.78 -30.49
C CYS A 1045 -57.75 -23.27 -31.40
N TYR A 1046 -58.00 -23.23 -32.72
CA TYR A 1046 -56.97 -22.82 -33.68
C TYR A 1046 -56.62 -21.34 -33.55
N HIS A 1047 -57.62 -20.50 -33.31
CA HIS A 1047 -57.44 -19.06 -33.12
C HIS A 1047 -56.54 -18.76 -31.90
N HIS A 1048 -56.86 -19.34 -30.74
CA HIS A 1048 -56.11 -19.13 -29.51
C HIS A 1048 -54.73 -19.81 -29.54
N LEU A 1049 -54.60 -20.99 -30.16
CA LEU A 1049 -53.28 -21.62 -30.41
C LEU A 1049 -52.40 -20.78 -31.34
N ARG A 1050 -52.97 -20.09 -32.34
CA ARG A 1050 -52.21 -19.17 -33.20
C ARG A 1050 -51.68 -17.99 -32.40
N ILE A 1051 -52.50 -17.40 -31.53
CA ILE A 1051 -52.12 -16.28 -30.67
C ILE A 1051 -50.99 -16.68 -29.71
N ILE A 1052 -51.12 -17.85 -29.07
CA ILE A 1052 -50.08 -18.42 -28.20
C ILE A 1052 -48.80 -18.69 -29.00
N LYS A 1053 -48.91 -19.32 -30.18
CA LYS A 1053 -47.76 -19.60 -31.05
C LYS A 1053 -47.04 -18.32 -31.46
N SER A 1054 -47.78 -17.28 -31.85
CA SER A 1054 -47.18 -15.99 -32.22
C SER A 1054 -46.39 -15.40 -31.04
N ARG A 1055 -46.97 -15.46 -29.84
CA ARG A 1055 -46.29 -14.96 -28.63
C ARG A 1055 -45.05 -15.78 -28.27
N ILE A 1056 -45.08 -17.10 -28.48
CA ILE A 1056 -43.92 -17.97 -28.25
C ILE A 1056 -42.82 -17.72 -29.30
N LEU A 1057 -43.20 -17.48 -30.55
CA LEU A 1057 -42.25 -17.15 -31.63
C LEU A 1057 -41.56 -15.80 -31.38
N ASP A 1058 -42.30 -14.78 -30.96
CA ASP A 1058 -41.71 -13.50 -30.51
C ASP A 1058 -40.70 -13.68 -29.37
N PHE A 1059 -40.90 -14.69 -28.51
CA PHE A 1059 -39.99 -15.01 -27.41
C PHE A 1059 -38.78 -15.87 -27.85
N THR A 1060 -38.91 -16.66 -28.92
CA THR A 1060 -37.88 -17.61 -29.37
C THR A 1060 -36.95 -17.02 -30.44
N ASP A 1061 -37.36 -15.99 -31.18
CA ASP A 1061 -36.47 -15.25 -32.09
C ASP A 1061 -35.43 -14.37 -31.35
N HIS A 1062 -35.45 -14.34 -30.01
CA HIS A 1062 -34.55 -13.53 -29.16
C HIS A 1062 -33.70 -14.33 -28.16
N LEU A 1063 -33.62 -15.66 -28.31
CA LEU A 1063 -32.66 -16.51 -27.62
C LEU A 1063 -31.92 -17.36 -28.68
N PRO A 1064 -30.58 -17.53 -28.58
CA PRO A 1064 -29.87 -18.46 -29.44
C PRO A 1064 -30.32 -19.91 -29.24
#